data_AF-A0A7C3HR25-F1
#
_entry.id   AF-A0A7C3HR25-F1
#
_cell.length_a   1.000
_cell.length_b   1.000
_cell.length_c   1.000
_cell.angle_alpha   90.00
_cell.angle_beta   90.00
_cell.angle_gamma   90.00
#
_symmetry.space_group_name_H-M   'P 1'
#
loop_
_entity.id
_entity.type
_entity.pdbx_description
1 polymer ?
#
loop_
_entity_poly.entity_id
_entity_poly.type
_entity_poly.pdbx_seq_one_letter_code
_entity_poly.pdbx_strand_id
1 'polypeptide(L)'
;MINGTSAGNVVATGSLTIPLMKRVGYRPQSAGAIEAAASTGGQILPPIMGAGAFIMAEVTGIRYTDIAIAAVIPALLYFVAIYYMVDLEAVKLGMKGLPVWPGSLSLGSAGSWTLDLSHIVAFQIFMASPAGVKTLILDNVRFRPAPTLEGITDDFGQYAHDSWPGKVYAAEELAERRKSERGALDAFEPDPGLDRYGGWLDGPKLEATGFFRTEKLEGKWWLVTPDGTLFFSVGPDALTMGNHTFITGREQMFAWLPAEGDPLRAYVQRVTGAVEGPIREGMAVNFLGINIERKYGAQPLEAWIETWFQRLRAWGFNTLGNWSDSRLFRRGFPYTIPGSISGVHNRLTTNVPSAGSTIHDPFDPRFAANVRASLLNQARLAAGDPYCLGWFVDNEISWGNRDSERNRYAVATAALGQNYASSPAKQAFVRMLEAKYGGLEKLAAAWGASAASWETLAAPGQINEAVRADYSAFVREHARAYFSTVRRELKTIDPDHLYLGSRFAWYTPEAVEACAEFCDVLSFNIYQRRINPASWTFLEALDRPAIVGEFHFGALDRGMFHPGLQAAASQQERASFYEEYVRSVLAHPAFVGCHWFQVFDQPLTGRTRDGENYNIGLVSITDTPYPELIEAARRVHSTMYGERSKRD
;
A
#
# COMPACT_ATOMS: atom_id res chain seq x y z
N MET A 1 -4.26 41.81 1.51
CA MET A 1 -5.34 42.56 2.18
C MET A 1 -6.58 41.68 2.16
N ILE A 2 -6.94 41.03 3.28
CA ILE A 2 -8.26 40.36 3.36
C ILE A 2 -9.29 41.46 3.52
N ASN A 3 -10.15 41.58 2.53
CA ASN A 3 -11.37 42.34 2.69
C ASN A 3 -12.49 41.34 3.02
N GLY A 4 -13.56 41.81 3.66
CA GLY A 4 -14.74 40.99 3.94
C GLY A 4 -15.52 40.57 2.67
N THR A 5 -14.88 40.52 1.50
CA THR A 5 -15.49 40.25 0.20
C THR A 5 -14.88 39.01 -0.44
N SER A 6 -15.71 38.08 -0.90
CA SER A 6 -15.24 36.84 -1.51
C SER A 6 -14.53 37.08 -2.84
N ALA A 7 -15.07 37.97 -3.69
CA ALA A 7 -14.49 38.31 -4.99
C ALA A 7 -13.12 38.99 -4.85
N GLY A 8 -12.96 39.88 -3.87
CA GLY A 8 -11.67 40.53 -3.60
C GLY A 8 -10.61 39.53 -3.15
N ASN A 9 -10.98 38.57 -2.31
CA ASN A 9 -10.08 37.49 -1.91
C ASN A 9 -9.66 36.65 -3.11
N VAL A 10 -10.60 36.19 -3.96
CA VAL A 10 -10.27 35.39 -5.17
C VAL A 10 -9.31 36.14 -6.11
N VAL A 11 -9.50 37.45 -6.31
CA VAL A 11 -8.60 38.26 -7.16
C VAL A 11 -7.20 38.36 -6.54
N ALA A 12 -7.12 38.54 -5.23
CA ALA A 12 -5.84 38.69 -4.53
C ALA A 12 -5.09 37.36 -4.43
N THR A 13 -5.68 36.35 -3.78
CA THR A 13 -5.02 35.06 -3.50
C THR A 13 -5.03 34.12 -4.71
N GLY A 14 -6.09 34.14 -5.51
CA GLY A 14 -6.24 33.26 -6.67
C GLY A 14 -5.23 33.49 -7.79
N SER A 15 -4.67 34.69 -7.88
CA SER A 15 -3.56 34.99 -8.82
C SER A 15 -2.30 34.16 -8.52
N LEU A 16 -2.14 33.64 -7.30
CA LEU A 16 -0.98 32.87 -6.84
C LEU A 16 -1.32 31.40 -6.62
N THR A 17 -2.42 31.12 -5.91
CA THR A 17 -2.80 29.77 -5.49
C THR A 17 -3.27 28.92 -6.67
N ILE A 18 -3.97 29.50 -7.65
CA ILE A 18 -4.45 28.75 -8.84
C ILE A 18 -3.27 28.29 -9.70
N PRO A 19 -2.28 29.15 -10.08
CA PRO A 19 -1.08 28.68 -10.77
C PRO A 19 -0.26 27.67 -9.97
N LEU A 20 -0.12 27.87 -8.64
CA LEU A 20 0.64 26.95 -7.78
C LEU A 20 -0.02 25.56 -7.74
N MET A 21 -1.33 25.50 -7.47
CA MET A 21 -2.11 24.25 -7.48
C MET A 21 -1.98 23.56 -8.85
N LYS A 22 -2.05 24.31 -9.96
CA LYS A 22 -1.84 23.75 -11.31
C LYS A 22 -0.43 23.17 -11.50
N ARG A 23 0.61 23.83 -10.99
CA ARG A 23 2.01 23.36 -11.09
C ARG A 23 2.25 22.07 -10.32
N VAL A 24 1.62 21.92 -9.15
CA VAL A 24 1.72 20.69 -8.34
C VAL A 24 0.75 19.59 -8.80
N GLY A 25 -0.09 19.86 -9.81
CA GLY A 25 -0.85 18.86 -10.56
C GLY A 25 -2.38 18.95 -10.45
N TYR A 26 -2.95 19.96 -9.80
CA TYR A 26 -4.42 20.13 -9.75
C TYR A 26 -4.97 20.58 -11.10
N ARG A 27 -6.17 20.09 -11.46
CA ARG A 27 -6.88 20.54 -12.66
C ARG A 27 -7.22 22.03 -12.56
N PRO A 28 -7.20 22.80 -13.66
CA PRO A 28 -7.52 24.24 -13.65
C PRO A 28 -8.89 24.55 -13.00
N GLN A 29 -9.88 23.69 -13.24
CA GLN A 29 -11.22 23.83 -12.68
C GLN A 29 -11.23 23.58 -11.17
N SER A 30 -10.57 22.52 -10.70
CA SER A 30 -10.45 22.21 -9.27
C SER A 30 -9.70 23.32 -8.53
N ALA A 31 -8.58 23.79 -9.09
CA ALA A 31 -7.80 24.89 -8.51
C ALA A 31 -8.64 26.17 -8.37
N GLY A 32 -9.42 26.53 -9.40
CA GLY A 32 -10.32 27.68 -9.34
C GLY A 32 -11.47 27.51 -8.33
N ALA A 33 -12.05 26.31 -8.24
CA ALA A 33 -13.14 26.01 -7.31
C ALA A 33 -12.67 26.00 -5.85
N ILE A 34 -11.51 25.39 -5.57
CA ILE A 34 -10.86 25.38 -4.25
C ILE A 34 -10.59 26.81 -3.80
N GLU A 35 -10.03 27.63 -4.68
CA GLU A 35 -9.73 29.02 -4.38
C GLU A 35 -11.00 29.84 -4.10
N ALA A 36 -12.05 29.67 -4.91
CA ALA A 36 -13.33 30.34 -4.72
C ALA A 36 -14.00 29.96 -3.39
N ALA A 37 -13.94 28.68 -3.02
CA ALA A 37 -14.45 28.18 -1.75
C ALA A 37 -13.63 28.74 -0.58
N ALA A 38 -12.31 28.59 -0.60
CA ALA A 38 -11.42 29.10 0.44
C ALA A 38 -11.60 30.61 0.67
N SER A 39 -11.75 31.38 -0.42
CA SER A 39 -11.97 32.83 -0.39
C SER A 39 -13.31 33.24 0.22
N THR A 40 -14.34 32.40 0.13
CA THR A 40 -15.66 32.64 0.72
C THR A 40 -15.63 32.52 2.24
N GLY A 41 -14.80 31.61 2.78
CA GLY A 41 -14.61 31.43 4.22
C GLY A 41 -14.15 32.69 4.96
N GLY A 42 -13.47 33.62 4.28
CA GLY A 42 -13.07 34.90 4.85
C GLY A 42 -14.24 35.78 5.32
N GLN A 43 -15.46 35.55 4.82
CA GLN A 43 -16.64 36.31 5.26
C GLN A 43 -17.11 35.95 6.67
N ILE A 44 -16.76 34.76 7.17
CA ILE A 44 -17.23 34.24 8.47
C ILE A 44 -16.10 34.11 9.49
N LEU A 45 -14.84 34.35 9.10
CA LEU A 45 -13.67 34.16 9.94
C LEU A 45 -13.39 35.40 10.81
N PRO A 46 -13.47 35.31 12.15
CA PRO A 46 -13.06 36.40 13.03
C PRO A 46 -11.55 36.69 12.92
N PRO A 47 -11.09 37.93 13.20
CA PRO A 47 -11.87 39.09 13.66
C PRO A 47 -12.37 40.00 12.54
N ILE A 48 -11.90 39.82 11.29
CA ILE A 48 -12.27 40.64 10.13
C ILE A 48 -13.25 39.83 9.29
N MET A 49 -14.52 39.88 9.68
CA MET A 49 -15.61 39.20 9.00
C MET A 49 -16.18 40.06 7.86
N GLY A 50 -17.04 39.47 7.04
CA GLY A 50 -17.75 40.16 5.96
C GLY A 50 -18.68 41.27 6.44
N ALA A 51 -19.07 42.17 5.53
CA ALA A 51 -20.01 43.26 5.82
C ALA A 51 -21.34 42.77 6.45
N GLY A 52 -21.75 41.54 6.13
CA GLY A 52 -22.93 40.90 6.72
C GLY A 52 -22.88 40.78 8.25
N ALA A 53 -21.70 40.65 8.85
CA ALA A 53 -21.56 40.59 10.30
C ALA A 53 -21.80 41.94 10.98
N PHE A 54 -21.43 43.05 10.33
CA PHE A 54 -21.73 44.41 10.82
C PHE A 54 -23.22 44.73 10.70
N ILE A 55 -23.84 44.35 9.58
CA ILE A 55 -25.30 44.47 9.40
C ILE A 55 -26.03 43.63 10.46
N MET A 56 -25.54 42.42 10.74
CA MET A 56 -26.12 41.56 11.78
C MET A 56 -26.01 42.19 13.17
N ALA A 57 -24.87 42.81 13.51
CA ALA A 57 -24.71 43.54 14.76
C ALA A 57 -25.71 44.70 14.90
N GLU A 58 -25.89 45.47 13.83
CA GLU A 58 -26.80 46.62 13.78
C GLU A 58 -28.27 46.19 13.89
N VAL A 59 -28.68 45.17 13.14
CA VAL A 59 -30.08 44.70 13.10
C VAL A 59 -30.47 43.95 14.38
N THR A 60 -29.56 43.16 14.95
CA THR A 60 -29.86 42.34 16.14
C THR A 60 -29.63 43.08 17.46
N GLY A 61 -28.90 44.19 17.44
CA GLY A 61 -28.45 44.90 18.65
C GLY A 61 -27.38 44.13 19.46
N ILE A 62 -26.88 43.00 18.95
CA ILE A 62 -25.83 42.21 19.57
C ILE A 62 -24.48 42.84 19.23
N ARG A 63 -23.57 42.95 20.20
CA ARG A 63 -22.24 43.50 19.97
C ARG A 63 -21.48 42.65 18.96
N TYR A 64 -20.77 43.29 18.03
CA TYR A 64 -19.95 42.61 17.02
C TYR A 64 -18.99 41.58 17.63
N THR A 65 -18.42 41.86 18.80
CA THR A 65 -17.53 40.94 19.52
C THR A 65 -18.20 39.62 19.86
N ASP A 66 -19.48 39.65 20.24
CA ASP A 66 -20.23 38.46 20.65
C ASP A 66 -20.59 37.63 19.40
N ILE A 67 -20.92 38.29 18.29
CA ILE A 67 -21.11 37.64 16.97
C ILE A 67 -19.80 37.02 16.47
N ALA A 68 -18.68 37.74 16.61
CA ALA A 68 -17.36 37.25 16.23
C ALA A 68 -16.97 36.01 17.04
N ILE A 69 -17.20 36.00 18.36
CA ILE A 69 -16.94 34.84 19.21
C ILE A 69 -17.81 33.66 18.78
N ALA A 70 -19.11 33.89 18.52
CA ALA A 70 -20.02 32.84 18.08
C ALA A 70 -19.63 32.24 16.71
N ALA A 71 -19.04 33.05 15.82
CA ALA A 71 -18.60 32.64 14.49
C ALA A 71 -17.32 31.77 14.48
N VAL A 72 -16.57 31.69 15.59
CA VAL A 72 -15.34 30.89 15.67
C VAL A 72 -15.59 29.41 15.34
N ILE A 73 -16.63 28.81 15.94
CA ILE A 73 -16.92 27.38 15.74
C ILE A 73 -17.30 27.08 14.28
N PRO A 74 -18.28 27.78 13.67
CA PRO A 74 -18.60 27.61 12.25
C PRO A 74 -17.42 27.87 11.31
N ALA A 75 -16.61 28.90 11.57
CA ALA A 75 -15.46 29.22 10.74
C ALA A 75 -14.38 28.13 10.79
N LEU A 76 -14.07 27.60 11.98
CA LEU A 76 -13.16 26.47 12.12
C LEU A 76 -13.67 25.24 11.40
N LEU A 77 -14.95 24.90 11.55
CA LEU A 77 -15.55 23.77 10.83
C LEU A 77 -15.47 23.95 9.31
N TYR A 78 -15.72 25.15 8.80
CA TYR A 78 -15.64 25.48 7.38
C TYR A 78 -14.21 25.28 6.83
N PHE A 79 -13.20 25.85 7.49
CA PHE A 79 -11.82 25.74 7.02
C PHE A 79 -11.23 24.34 7.23
N VAL A 80 -11.64 23.62 8.27
CA VAL A 80 -11.30 22.19 8.44
C VAL A 80 -11.90 21.37 7.30
N ALA A 81 -13.16 21.62 6.92
CA ALA A 81 -13.78 20.94 5.80
C ALA A 81 -13.10 21.25 4.46
N ILE A 82 -12.70 22.50 4.22
CA ILE A 82 -11.92 22.87 3.02
C ILE A 82 -10.54 22.23 3.03
N TYR A 83 -9.84 22.24 4.17
CA TYR A 83 -8.52 21.61 4.30
C TYR A 83 -8.61 20.12 3.94
N TYR A 84 -9.55 19.39 4.54
CA TYR A 84 -9.77 17.99 4.21
C TYR A 84 -10.20 17.81 2.75
N MET A 85 -11.00 18.70 2.18
CA MET A 85 -11.36 18.60 0.75
C MET A 85 -10.13 18.74 -0.15
N VAL A 86 -9.24 19.69 0.12
CA VAL A 86 -8.01 19.89 -0.64
C VAL A 86 -7.05 18.72 -0.45
N ASP A 87 -6.83 18.28 0.80
CA ASP A 87 -5.97 17.16 1.13
C ASP A 87 -6.48 15.86 0.48
N LEU A 88 -7.79 15.57 0.61
CA LEU A 88 -8.41 14.41 -0.03
C LEU A 88 -8.38 14.49 -1.57
N GLU A 89 -8.47 15.69 -2.16
CA GLU A 89 -8.31 15.86 -3.62
C GLU A 89 -6.84 15.67 -4.05
N ALA A 90 -5.85 16.15 -3.26
CA ALA A 90 -4.43 15.86 -3.47
C ALA A 90 -4.15 14.35 -3.39
N VAL A 91 -4.67 13.69 -2.36
CA VAL A 91 -4.59 12.24 -2.16
C VAL A 91 -5.23 11.52 -3.34
N LYS A 92 -6.43 11.93 -3.77
CA LYS A 92 -7.13 11.36 -4.94
C LYS A 92 -6.36 11.56 -6.25
N LEU A 93 -5.57 12.63 -6.35
CA LEU A 93 -4.70 12.89 -7.50
C LEU A 93 -3.33 12.22 -7.37
N GLY A 94 -3.06 11.48 -6.29
CA GLY A 94 -1.79 10.80 -6.06
C GLY A 94 -0.62 11.76 -5.81
N MET A 95 -0.89 12.97 -5.31
CA MET A 95 0.16 13.95 -5.03
C MET A 95 0.94 13.52 -3.78
N LYS A 96 2.26 13.39 -3.91
CA LYS A 96 3.18 13.06 -2.80
C LYS A 96 4.00 14.29 -2.40
N GLY A 97 4.51 14.28 -1.16
CA GLY A 97 5.25 15.40 -0.58
C GLY A 97 6.47 15.81 -1.42
N LEU A 98 6.69 17.12 -1.50
CA LEU A 98 7.90 17.69 -2.10
C LEU A 98 9.13 17.34 -1.25
N PRO A 99 10.34 17.37 -1.83
CA PRO A 99 11.57 17.21 -1.06
C PRO A 99 11.59 18.19 0.11
N VAL A 100 11.95 17.68 1.28
CA VAL A 100 12.28 18.50 2.46
C VAL A 100 13.80 18.63 2.54
N TRP A 101 14.30 19.66 3.21
CA TRP A 101 15.74 19.74 3.47
C TRP A 101 16.18 18.52 4.30
N PRO A 102 17.35 17.92 4.01
CA PRO A 102 17.87 16.82 4.82
C PRO A 102 17.90 17.15 6.31
N GLY A 103 17.42 16.22 7.14
CA GLY A 103 17.30 16.41 8.59
C GLY A 103 16.22 17.41 9.02
N SER A 104 15.36 17.88 8.11
CA SER A 104 14.23 18.75 8.44
C SER A 104 12.91 17.98 8.49
N LEU A 105 12.07 18.31 9.46
CA LEU A 105 10.67 17.93 9.48
C LEU A 105 9.87 19.07 8.87
N SER A 106 9.06 18.78 7.85
CA SER A 106 8.06 19.74 7.39
C SER A 106 7.01 19.91 8.49
N LEU A 107 7.04 21.04 9.18
CA LEU A 107 5.95 21.44 10.06
C LEU A 107 4.81 21.87 9.14
N GLY A 108 3.70 21.12 9.12
CA GLY A 108 2.57 21.39 8.23
C GLY A 108 2.16 22.87 8.28
N SER A 109 1.92 23.46 7.11
CA SER A 109 1.43 24.84 7.04
C SER A 109 -0.10 24.85 7.09
N ALA A 110 -0.67 25.63 8.00
CA ALA A 110 -2.09 25.98 7.99
C ALA A 110 -2.23 27.50 7.92
N GLY A 111 -3.20 27.98 7.12
CA GLY A 111 -3.49 29.41 6.94
C GLY A 111 -3.52 29.82 5.46
N SER A 112 -4.47 30.67 5.10
CA SER A 112 -4.72 31.16 3.74
C SER A 112 -4.06 32.52 3.44
N TRP A 113 -3.16 32.97 4.31
CA TRP A 113 -2.59 34.32 4.27
C TRP A 113 -1.36 34.38 3.38
N THR A 114 -1.30 35.39 2.50
CA THR A 114 -0.05 35.83 1.91
C THR A 114 0.77 36.51 3.01
N LEU A 115 1.85 35.85 3.44
CA LEU A 115 2.88 36.48 4.23
C LEU A 115 3.50 37.57 3.33
N ASP A 116 3.31 38.84 3.68
CA ASP A 116 4.07 39.90 3.03
C ASP A 116 5.52 39.75 3.50
N LEU A 117 6.34 39.07 2.68
CA LEU A 117 7.75 38.84 2.98
C LEU A 117 8.53 40.17 3.14
N SER A 118 7.98 41.29 2.69
CA SER A 118 8.56 42.62 2.91
C SER A 118 8.18 43.22 4.28
N HIS A 119 7.20 42.65 5.00
CA HIS A 119 6.67 43.19 6.25
C HIS A 119 6.26 42.10 7.26
N ILE A 120 7.26 41.40 7.82
CA ILE A 120 7.06 40.40 8.89
C ILE A 120 7.11 41.08 10.26
N VAL A 121 5.97 41.16 10.95
CA VAL A 121 5.86 41.86 12.26
C VAL A 121 6.10 40.97 13.48
N ALA A 122 5.90 39.65 13.34
CA ALA A 122 6.12 38.70 14.43
C ALA A 122 6.36 37.28 13.90
N PHE A 123 7.16 36.52 14.63
CA PHE A 123 7.34 35.07 14.49
C PHE A 123 7.20 34.45 15.88
N GLN A 124 6.33 33.44 16.02
CA GLN A 124 6.03 32.83 17.32
C GLN A 124 6.19 31.31 17.24
N ILE A 125 6.90 30.75 18.22
CA ILE A 125 6.96 29.31 18.47
C ILE A 125 6.40 29.09 19.88
N PHE A 126 5.43 28.18 20.02
CA PHE A 126 4.83 27.86 21.31
C PHE A 126 4.45 26.38 21.40
N MET A 127 4.38 25.86 22.62
CA MET A 127 3.83 24.53 22.91
C MET A 127 2.36 24.68 23.29
N ALA A 128 1.44 24.17 22.48
CA ALA A 128 0.02 24.16 22.82
C ALA A 128 -0.25 23.11 23.91
N SER A 129 -0.73 23.55 25.08
CA SER A 129 -1.23 22.70 26.17
C SER A 129 -0.29 21.55 26.61
N PRO A 130 0.94 21.83 27.09
CA PRO A 130 1.86 20.78 27.49
C PRO A 130 1.36 20.02 28.74
N ALA A 131 1.34 18.69 28.69
CA ALA A 131 0.95 17.82 29.80
C ALA A 131 2.06 17.69 30.87
N GLY A 132 2.55 18.83 31.38
CA GLY A 132 3.64 18.94 32.35
C GLY A 132 4.75 19.89 31.90
N VAL A 133 5.79 20.05 32.74
CA VAL A 133 6.95 20.89 32.41
C VAL A 133 7.70 20.29 31.22
N LYS A 134 7.94 21.10 30.18
CA LYS A 134 8.68 20.73 28.98
C LYS A 134 9.75 21.79 28.69
N THR A 135 10.90 21.35 28.19
CA THR A 135 11.98 22.22 27.73
C THR A 135 12.03 22.20 26.22
N LEU A 136 11.91 23.37 25.58
CA LEU A 136 12.10 23.55 24.14
C LEU A 136 13.40 24.33 23.92
N ILE A 137 14.32 23.76 23.15
CA ILE A 137 15.57 24.43 22.76
C ILE A 137 15.40 24.92 21.33
N LEU A 138 15.55 26.23 21.12
CA LEU A 138 15.52 26.86 19.81
C LEU A 138 16.92 27.35 19.48
N ASP A 139 17.37 27.04 18.27
CA ASP A 139 18.68 27.44 17.78
C ASP A 139 18.61 27.65 16.25
N ASN A 140 19.48 28.50 15.72
CA ASN A 140 19.74 28.63 14.28
C ASN A 140 18.51 28.94 13.37
N VAL A 141 17.55 29.75 13.85
CA VAL A 141 16.36 30.19 13.07
C VAL A 141 16.78 31.10 11.90
N ARG A 142 16.42 30.73 10.66
CA ARG A 142 16.79 31.46 9.44
C ARG A 142 15.84 31.17 8.26
N PHE A 143 15.78 32.08 7.29
CA PHE A 143 15.16 31.80 6.00
C PHE A 143 16.08 30.93 5.13
N ARG A 144 15.48 30.06 4.30
CA ARG A 144 16.17 29.30 3.26
C ARG A 144 15.32 29.27 1.99
N PRO A 145 15.92 29.21 0.80
CA PRO A 145 15.18 28.96 -0.43
C PRO A 145 14.35 27.66 -0.33
N ALA A 146 13.29 27.56 -1.13
CA ALA A 146 12.63 26.27 -1.32
C ALA A 146 13.60 25.29 -1.99
N PRO A 147 13.53 23.98 -1.68
CA PRO A 147 14.29 22.97 -2.41
C PRO A 147 13.96 23.03 -3.90
N THR A 148 14.98 23.04 -4.76
CA THR A 148 14.79 22.96 -6.21
C THR A 148 14.41 21.53 -6.60
N LEU A 149 13.54 21.42 -7.62
CA LEU A 149 13.26 20.15 -8.30
C LEU A 149 14.21 19.91 -9.48
N GLU A 150 15.07 20.88 -9.81
CA GLU A 150 16.04 20.77 -10.87
C GLU A 150 17.19 19.82 -10.45
N GLY A 151 17.49 18.85 -11.31
CA GLY A 151 18.55 17.87 -11.11
C GLY A 151 18.46 17.15 -9.77
N ILE A 152 17.26 16.91 -9.23
CA ILE A 152 17.09 16.24 -7.93
C ILE A 152 17.54 14.79 -7.93
N THR A 153 17.60 14.17 -9.10
CA THR A 153 18.16 12.82 -9.27
C THR A 153 19.51 12.90 -9.96
N ASP A 154 20.49 12.18 -9.41
CA ASP A 154 21.77 11.94 -10.06
C ASP A 154 21.67 10.86 -11.15
N ASP A 155 22.78 10.54 -11.80
CA ASP A 155 22.88 9.55 -12.87
C ASP A 155 22.63 8.10 -12.40
N PHE A 156 22.54 7.86 -11.08
CA PHE A 156 22.18 6.58 -10.47
C PHE A 156 20.71 6.57 -9.98
N GLY A 157 19.97 7.66 -10.14
CA GLY A 157 18.60 7.80 -9.64
C GLY A 157 18.51 8.06 -8.14
N GLN A 158 19.62 8.40 -7.47
CA GLN A 158 19.66 8.78 -6.06
C GLN A 158 19.40 10.29 -5.91
N TYR A 159 19.12 10.76 -4.70
CA TYR A 159 19.01 12.19 -4.44
C TYR A 159 20.35 12.90 -4.65
N ALA A 160 20.41 13.82 -5.61
CA ALA A 160 21.65 14.45 -6.04
C ALA A 160 22.24 15.38 -4.98
N HIS A 161 21.39 16.11 -4.24
CA HIS A 161 21.80 17.29 -3.46
C HIS A 161 22.18 16.99 -2.00
N ASP A 162 22.46 15.74 -1.67
CA ASP A 162 22.89 15.33 -0.32
C ASP A 162 23.91 14.19 -0.35
N SER A 163 24.49 13.89 0.81
CA SER A 163 25.49 12.86 1.02
C SER A 163 25.14 12.01 2.24
N TRP A 164 25.31 10.69 2.13
CA TRP A 164 25.05 9.76 3.22
C TRP A 164 25.95 8.52 3.11
N PRO A 165 26.14 7.78 4.21
CA PRO A 165 26.87 6.51 4.17
C PRO A 165 26.25 5.54 3.16
N GLY A 166 27.06 5.11 2.18
CA GLY A 166 26.63 4.17 1.14
C GLY A 166 26.10 4.81 -0.14
N LYS A 167 26.02 6.14 -0.26
CA LYS A 167 25.74 6.80 -1.56
C LYS A 167 26.81 6.41 -2.59
N VAL A 168 26.39 6.17 -3.83
CA VAL A 168 27.29 5.89 -4.97
C VAL A 168 27.63 7.19 -5.67
N TYR A 169 28.91 7.44 -5.99
CA TYR A 169 29.33 8.62 -6.74
C TYR A 169 29.95 8.30 -8.10
N ALA A 170 30.41 7.06 -8.30
CA ALA A 170 31.01 6.60 -9.55
C ALA A 170 30.57 5.18 -9.90
N ALA A 171 30.46 4.87 -11.20
CA ALA A 171 29.97 3.57 -11.67
C ALA A 171 30.91 2.43 -11.26
N GLU A 172 32.21 2.70 -11.17
CA GLU A 172 33.24 1.76 -10.73
C GLU A 172 33.02 1.29 -9.29
N GLU A 173 32.40 2.12 -8.44
CA GLU A 173 32.05 1.71 -7.07
C GLU A 173 31.06 0.55 -7.05
N LEU A 174 30.15 0.46 -8.02
CA LEU A 174 29.16 -0.62 -8.07
C LEU A 174 29.86 -1.97 -8.30
N ALA A 175 30.81 -2.01 -9.22
CA ALA A 175 31.60 -3.20 -9.51
C ALA A 175 32.49 -3.59 -8.31
N GLU A 176 33.12 -2.62 -7.65
CA GLU A 176 33.94 -2.87 -6.46
C GLU A 176 33.08 -3.36 -5.28
N ARG A 177 31.90 -2.79 -5.06
CA ARG A 177 30.94 -3.27 -4.06
C ARG A 177 30.53 -4.71 -4.32
N ARG A 178 30.26 -5.07 -5.58
CA ARG A 178 29.96 -6.47 -5.95
C ARG A 178 31.14 -7.39 -5.61
N LYS A 179 32.37 -6.98 -5.90
CA LYS A 179 33.58 -7.77 -5.59
C LYS A 179 33.78 -7.96 -4.09
N SER A 180 33.62 -6.88 -3.32
CA SER A 180 33.70 -6.90 -1.85
C SER A 180 32.62 -7.80 -1.23
N GLU A 181 31.38 -7.67 -1.70
CA GLU A 181 30.25 -8.50 -1.26
C GLU A 181 30.42 -9.98 -1.62
N ARG A 182 30.93 -10.29 -2.82
CA ARG A 182 31.14 -11.66 -3.31
C ARG A 182 32.01 -12.48 -2.35
N GLY A 183 33.08 -11.90 -1.80
CA GLY A 183 33.92 -12.62 -0.84
C GLY A 183 33.17 -13.05 0.43
N ALA A 184 32.28 -12.20 0.95
CA ALA A 184 31.46 -12.52 2.11
C ALA A 184 30.35 -13.54 1.78
N LEU A 185 29.79 -13.48 0.56
CA LEU A 185 28.77 -14.41 0.09
C LEU A 185 29.34 -15.80 -0.22
N ASP A 186 30.55 -15.88 -0.80
CA ASP A 186 31.19 -17.15 -1.13
C ASP A 186 31.70 -17.88 0.14
N ALA A 187 32.01 -17.12 1.20
CA ALA A 187 32.36 -17.67 2.51
C ALA A 187 31.14 -18.06 3.36
N PHE A 188 29.91 -17.79 2.91
CA PHE A 188 28.71 -18.14 3.65
C PHE A 188 28.45 -19.66 3.57
N GLU A 189 28.41 -20.30 4.73
CA GLU A 189 27.99 -21.70 4.85
C GLU A 189 26.49 -21.77 5.17
N PRO A 190 25.69 -22.52 4.39
CA PRO A 190 24.29 -22.77 4.73
C PRO A 190 24.15 -23.41 6.10
N ASP A 191 23.08 -23.07 6.82
CA ASP A 191 22.77 -23.65 8.12
C ASP A 191 22.53 -25.17 7.98
N PRO A 192 23.36 -26.02 8.62
CA PRO A 192 23.21 -27.47 8.53
C PRO A 192 21.94 -27.99 9.22
N GLY A 193 21.27 -27.17 10.04
CA GLY A 193 19.99 -27.47 10.67
C GLY A 193 18.77 -27.24 9.77
N LEU A 194 18.98 -26.87 8.50
CA LEU A 194 17.92 -26.63 7.52
C LEU A 194 17.94 -27.64 6.35
N ASP A 195 16.76 -28.06 5.91
CA ASP A 195 16.61 -28.89 4.72
C ASP A 195 16.81 -28.07 3.43
N ARG A 196 16.74 -28.74 2.27
CA ARG A 196 16.91 -28.09 0.96
C ARG A 196 15.85 -27.04 0.62
N TYR A 197 14.75 -27.00 1.36
CA TYR A 197 13.67 -26.00 1.25
C TYR A 197 13.79 -24.93 2.34
N GLY A 198 14.73 -25.03 3.27
CA GLY A 198 14.88 -24.12 4.41
C GLY A 198 14.00 -24.47 5.61
N GLY A 199 13.47 -25.69 5.68
CA GLY A 199 12.71 -26.20 6.82
C GLY A 199 13.58 -26.81 7.92
N TRP A 200 13.05 -26.89 9.14
CA TRP A 200 13.81 -27.19 10.35
C TRP A 200 14.09 -28.69 10.54
N LEU A 201 15.34 -29.11 10.34
CA LEU A 201 15.76 -30.51 10.44
C LEU A 201 15.78 -31.03 11.89
N ASP A 202 16.09 -30.17 12.87
CA ASP A 202 16.10 -30.55 14.29
C ASP A 202 14.68 -30.60 14.89
N GLY A 203 13.68 -30.17 14.13
CA GLY A 203 12.28 -30.23 14.51
C GLY A 203 11.66 -31.63 14.33
N PRO A 204 10.38 -31.79 14.72
CA PRO A 204 9.65 -33.02 14.47
C PRO A 204 9.49 -33.26 12.96
N LYS A 205 9.71 -34.52 12.56
CA LYS A 205 9.52 -34.98 11.18
C LYS A 205 8.08 -35.42 10.96
N LEU A 206 7.42 -34.82 9.99
CA LEU A 206 6.04 -35.09 9.59
C LEU A 206 6.02 -35.85 8.25
N GLU A 207 4.82 -36.19 7.78
CA GLU A 207 4.65 -36.85 6.48
C GLU A 207 5.18 -35.97 5.33
N ALA A 208 6.04 -36.55 4.51
CA ALA A 208 6.60 -35.97 3.29
C ALA A 208 5.67 -36.24 2.09
N THR A 209 4.91 -35.22 1.68
CA THR A 209 3.92 -35.33 0.59
C THR A 209 4.47 -34.93 -0.77
N GLY A 210 5.72 -34.44 -0.83
CA GLY A 210 6.33 -33.92 -2.05
C GLY A 210 5.94 -32.48 -2.39
N PHE A 211 5.08 -31.85 -1.59
CA PHE A 211 4.65 -30.45 -1.77
C PHE A 211 4.48 -29.74 -0.43
N PHE A 212 4.54 -28.40 -0.44
CA PHE A 212 4.23 -27.62 0.75
C PHE A 212 2.79 -27.84 1.20
N ARG A 213 2.59 -28.00 2.50
CA ARG A 213 1.27 -28.14 3.12
C ARG A 213 1.21 -27.42 4.46
N THR A 214 0.05 -27.42 5.11
CA THR A 214 -0.14 -26.84 6.43
C THR A 214 -0.45 -27.92 7.46
N GLU A 215 0.02 -27.74 8.70
CA GLU A 215 -0.30 -28.62 9.81
C GLU A 215 -0.30 -27.84 11.12
N LYS A 216 -1.21 -28.16 12.04
CA LYS A 216 -1.24 -27.57 13.38
C LYS A 216 -0.57 -28.51 14.36
N LEU A 217 0.48 -28.04 15.01
CA LEU A 217 1.25 -28.81 15.99
C LEU A 217 1.31 -28.03 17.31
N GLU A 218 0.91 -28.68 18.41
CA GLU A 218 0.93 -28.10 19.76
C GLU A 218 0.27 -26.70 19.85
N GLY A 219 -0.87 -26.53 19.16
CA GLY A 219 -1.62 -25.27 19.16
C GLY A 219 -1.13 -24.21 18.17
N LYS A 220 0.02 -24.41 17.51
CA LYS A 220 0.59 -23.48 16.53
C LYS A 220 0.48 -24.05 15.12
N TRP A 221 0.05 -23.22 14.17
CA TRP A 221 0.02 -23.59 12.75
C TRP A 221 1.43 -23.56 12.16
N TRP A 222 1.76 -24.47 11.26
CA TRP A 222 3.03 -24.51 10.56
C TRP A 222 2.78 -24.75 9.07
N LEU A 223 3.72 -24.27 8.26
CA LEU A 223 3.92 -24.87 6.94
C LEU A 223 4.79 -26.12 7.13
N VAL A 224 4.67 -27.06 6.21
CA VAL A 224 5.47 -28.28 6.17
C VAL A 224 6.10 -28.36 4.79
N THR A 225 7.41 -28.59 4.73
CA THR A 225 8.14 -28.71 3.46
C THR A 225 7.73 -29.98 2.72
N PRO A 226 8.03 -30.08 1.41
CA PRO A 226 7.89 -31.32 0.65
C PRO A 226 8.52 -32.55 1.30
N ASP A 227 9.63 -32.35 2.04
CA ASP A 227 10.36 -33.41 2.73
C ASP A 227 9.81 -33.66 4.16
N GLY A 228 8.75 -32.97 4.60
CA GLY A 228 8.09 -33.21 5.88
C GLY A 228 8.73 -32.50 7.09
N THR A 229 9.55 -31.46 6.89
CA THR A 229 10.08 -30.66 8.02
C THR A 229 9.20 -29.44 8.29
N LEU A 230 9.24 -28.90 9.50
CA LEU A 230 8.51 -27.68 9.84
C LEU A 230 9.11 -26.47 9.11
N PHE A 231 8.25 -25.62 8.57
CA PHE A 231 8.63 -24.45 7.78
C PHE A 231 7.91 -23.20 8.27
N PHE A 232 8.64 -22.09 8.30
CA PHE A 232 8.08 -20.76 8.54
C PHE A 232 8.57 -19.83 7.44
N SER A 233 7.64 -19.27 6.65
CA SER A 233 7.99 -18.56 5.42
C SER A 233 8.41 -17.12 5.70
N VAL A 234 9.68 -16.81 5.45
CA VAL A 234 10.23 -15.44 5.50
C VAL A 234 10.88 -15.10 4.18
N GLY A 235 10.46 -13.99 3.58
CA GLY A 235 10.83 -13.65 2.22
C GLY A 235 10.60 -12.17 1.89
N PRO A 236 11.35 -11.60 0.94
CA PRO A 236 11.02 -10.30 0.40
C PRO A 236 10.13 -10.42 -0.86
N ASP A 237 9.19 -9.49 -0.99
CA ASP A 237 8.36 -9.31 -2.17
C ASP A 237 9.09 -8.50 -3.26
N ALA A 238 8.67 -8.70 -4.50
CA ALA A 238 9.09 -7.96 -5.70
C ALA A 238 10.59 -8.00 -5.98
N LEU A 239 11.20 -9.20 -5.94
CA LEU A 239 12.55 -9.38 -6.51
C LEU A 239 12.49 -9.31 -8.04
N THR A 240 12.66 -8.10 -8.58
CA THR A 240 12.64 -7.83 -10.02
C THR A 240 13.62 -6.70 -10.38
N MET A 241 14.05 -6.67 -11.64
CA MET A 241 14.87 -5.57 -12.17
C MET A 241 14.04 -4.36 -12.62
N GLY A 242 12.70 -4.41 -12.54
CA GLY A 242 11.82 -3.35 -13.00
C GLY A 242 11.52 -2.31 -11.93
N ASN A 243 11.97 -1.07 -12.12
CA ASN A 243 11.64 0.02 -11.19
C ASN A 243 11.60 1.40 -11.90
N HIS A 244 10.51 1.65 -12.64
CA HIS A 244 10.42 2.78 -13.56
C HIS A 244 9.89 4.04 -12.89
N THR A 245 10.36 5.20 -13.35
CA THR A 245 9.80 6.52 -13.04
C THR A 245 9.62 7.38 -14.30
N PHE A 246 8.54 8.17 -14.37
CA PHE A 246 8.24 8.99 -15.55
C PHE A 246 9.26 10.10 -15.78
N ILE A 247 9.73 10.22 -17.03
CA ILE A 247 10.49 11.34 -17.55
C ILE A 247 9.56 12.44 -18.04
N THR A 248 8.52 12.06 -18.80
CA THR A 248 7.67 13.01 -19.53
C THR A 248 7.10 14.10 -18.63
N GLY A 249 7.42 15.37 -18.96
CA GLY A 249 6.98 16.54 -18.19
C GLY A 249 7.75 16.77 -16.89
N ARG A 250 8.83 16.01 -16.67
CA ARG A 250 9.69 16.03 -15.48
C ARG A 250 11.17 15.95 -15.85
N GLU A 251 11.53 16.21 -17.11
CA GLU A 251 12.89 16.10 -17.66
C GLU A 251 13.92 16.86 -16.80
N GLN A 252 13.54 18.05 -16.32
CA GLN A 252 14.37 18.89 -15.47
C GLN A 252 14.76 18.26 -14.13
N MET A 253 14.04 17.22 -13.66
CA MET A 253 14.34 16.54 -12.40
C MET A 253 15.58 15.64 -12.48
N PHE A 254 16.01 15.29 -13.69
CA PHE A 254 17.08 14.34 -13.94
C PHE A 254 18.34 15.08 -14.35
N ALA A 255 19.38 15.02 -13.53
CA ALA A 255 20.68 15.58 -13.89
C ALA A 255 21.29 14.86 -15.09
N TRP A 256 20.88 13.60 -15.32
CA TRP A 256 21.31 12.79 -16.44
C TRP A 256 20.20 11.82 -16.90
N LEU A 257 20.12 11.62 -18.22
CA LEU A 257 19.32 10.59 -18.86
C LEU A 257 20.13 9.98 -20.02
N PRO A 258 19.96 8.68 -20.36
CA PRO A 258 20.65 8.07 -21.48
C PRO A 258 20.36 8.79 -22.81
N ALA A 259 21.42 9.16 -23.52
CA ALA A 259 21.33 9.82 -24.82
C ALA A 259 20.94 8.83 -25.94
N GLU A 260 20.59 9.34 -27.12
CA GLU A 260 20.46 8.48 -28.30
C GLU A 260 21.81 7.81 -28.64
N GLY A 261 21.77 6.51 -28.92
CA GLY A 261 22.98 5.70 -29.20
C GLY A 261 23.66 5.12 -27.96
N ASP A 262 23.31 5.56 -26.75
CA ASP A 262 23.78 4.93 -25.51
C ASP A 262 23.10 3.55 -25.32
N PRO A 263 23.84 2.44 -25.10
CA PRO A 263 23.24 1.14 -24.78
C PRO A 263 22.25 1.17 -23.62
N LEU A 264 22.47 2.04 -22.62
CA LEU A 264 21.58 2.21 -21.47
C LEU A 264 20.22 2.81 -21.83
N ARG A 265 20.07 3.33 -23.06
CA ARG A 265 18.77 3.80 -23.59
C ARG A 265 17.73 2.68 -23.66
N ALA A 266 18.15 1.41 -23.63
CA ALA A 266 17.28 0.24 -23.50
C ALA A 266 16.42 0.24 -22.20
N TYR A 267 16.86 0.97 -21.16
CA TYR A 267 16.13 1.12 -19.90
C TYR A 267 15.16 2.31 -19.89
N VAL A 268 14.97 2.96 -21.02
CA VAL A 268 14.02 4.07 -21.18
C VAL A 268 12.92 3.65 -22.16
N GLN A 269 11.70 3.50 -21.66
CA GLN A 269 10.57 2.98 -22.43
C GLN A 269 9.29 3.80 -22.19
N ARG A 270 8.33 3.66 -23.11
CA ARG A 270 6.99 4.21 -22.92
C ARG A 270 6.22 3.32 -21.95
N VAL A 271 5.71 3.90 -20.87
CA VAL A 271 4.86 3.24 -19.89
C VAL A 271 3.45 3.83 -19.96
N THR A 272 2.44 2.97 -19.83
CA THR A 272 1.01 3.33 -19.80
C THR A 272 0.34 2.71 -18.57
N GLY A 273 -0.89 3.14 -18.26
CA GLY A 273 -1.70 2.51 -17.23
C GLY A 273 -1.43 2.99 -15.80
N ALA A 274 -0.91 4.21 -15.61
CA ALA A 274 -0.80 4.78 -14.27
C ALA A 274 -2.19 5.02 -13.65
N VAL A 275 -2.37 4.48 -12.44
CA VAL A 275 -3.64 4.48 -11.69
C VAL A 275 -3.83 5.79 -10.94
N GLU A 276 -2.73 6.43 -10.52
CA GLU A 276 -2.73 7.75 -9.87
C GLU A 276 -1.68 8.68 -10.49
N GLY A 277 -1.63 9.93 -10.03
CA GLY A 277 -0.68 10.93 -10.50
C GLY A 277 -1.16 11.75 -11.71
N PRO A 278 -0.44 12.85 -12.00
CA PRO A 278 -0.76 13.75 -13.12
C PRO A 278 -0.38 13.16 -14.49
N ILE A 279 0.56 12.21 -14.54
CA ILE A 279 1.04 11.57 -15.76
C ILE A 279 0.40 10.19 -15.86
N ARG A 280 -0.40 9.96 -16.90
CA ARG A 280 -1.11 8.69 -17.13
C ARG A 280 -0.38 7.73 -18.08
N GLU A 281 0.41 8.31 -18.96
CA GLU A 281 1.30 7.62 -19.88
C GLU A 281 2.46 8.55 -20.27
N GLY A 282 3.60 7.99 -20.61
CA GLY A 282 4.78 8.77 -20.99
C GLY A 282 6.04 7.93 -21.06
N MET A 283 7.14 8.57 -21.45
CA MET A 283 8.47 7.98 -21.34
C MET A 283 8.86 7.85 -19.86
N ALA A 284 9.46 6.74 -19.51
CA ALA A 284 9.94 6.44 -18.16
C ALA A 284 11.32 5.79 -18.21
N VAL A 285 12.12 6.01 -17.16
CA VAL A 285 13.47 5.45 -17.01
C VAL A 285 13.51 4.46 -15.85
N ASN A 286 14.28 3.38 -16.01
CA ASN A 286 14.57 2.38 -14.98
C ASN A 286 16.02 2.50 -14.48
N PHE A 287 16.27 3.38 -13.52
CA PHE A 287 17.60 3.53 -12.92
C PHE A 287 18.10 2.26 -12.23
N LEU A 288 17.20 1.45 -11.65
CA LEU A 288 17.58 0.17 -11.07
C LEU A 288 18.21 -0.76 -12.12
N GLY A 289 17.54 -0.89 -13.28
CA GLY A 289 18.05 -1.69 -14.40
C GLY A 289 19.41 -1.19 -14.90
N ILE A 290 19.57 0.13 -15.03
CA ILE A 290 20.84 0.77 -15.39
C ILE A 290 21.94 0.44 -14.37
N ASN A 291 21.65 0.56 -13.07
CA ASN A 291 22.61 0.31 -12.01
C ASN A 291 22.98 -1.17 -11.92
N ILE A 292 22.03 -2.08 -12.19
CA ILE A 292 22.33 -3.51 -12.30
C ILE A 292 23.24 -3.76 -13.51
N GLU A 293 23.00 -3.17 -14.67
CA GLU A 293 23.92 -3.32 -15.81
C GLU A 293 25.32 -2.77 -15.51
N ARG A 294 25.42 -1.59 -14.88
CA ARG A 294 26.70 -1.02 -14.43
C ARG A 294 27.42 -1.94 -13.44
N LYS A 295 26.69 -2.57 -12.51
CA LYS A 295 27.24 -3.43 -11.46
C LYS A 295 27.66 -4.81 -11.96
N TYR A 296 26.88 -5.39 -12.88
CA TYR A 296 27.05 -6.78 -13.29
C TYR A 296 27.66 -6.94 -14.70
N GLY A 297 27.74 -5.85 -15.46
CA GLY A 297 28.12 -5.85 -16.87
C GLY A 297 26.93 -6.01 -17.81
N ALA A 298 27.19 -6.01 -19.12
CA ALA A 298 26.18 -6.26 -20.13
C ALA A 298 25.54 -7.66 -19.95
N GLN A 299 24.25 -7.77 -20.21
CA GLN A 299 23.46 -9.00 -20.00
C GLN A 299 23.55 -9.53 -18.55
N PRO A 300 23.16 -8.72 -17.56
CA PRO A 300 23.47 -8.96 -16.15
C PRO A 300 22.69 -10.11 -15.50
N LEU A 301 21.67 -10.66 -16.17
CA LEU A 301 20.60 -11.44 -15.55
C LEU A 301 21.11 -12.63 -14.72
N GLU A 302 21.88 -13.55 -15.31
CA GLU A 302 22.28 -14.78 -14.58
C GLU A 302 23.22 -14.47 -13.40
N ALA A 303 24.17 -13.55 -13.60
CA ALA A 303 25.07 -13.11 -12.53
C ALA A 303 24.32 -12.38 -11.39
N TRP A 304 23.28 -11.62 -11.74
CA TRP A 304 22.38 -10.97 -10.78
C TRP A 304 21.56 -12.01 -10.02
N ILE A 305 20.97 -12.99 -10.72
CA ILE A 305 20.20 -14.08 -10.12
C ILE A 305 21.05 -14.88 -9.12
N GLU A 306 22.26 -15.29 -9.53
CA GLU A 306 23.20 -16.02 -8.67
C GLU A 306 23.49 -15.24 -7.38
N THR A 307 23.83 -13.96 -7.52
CA THR A 307 24.14 -13.09 -6.38
C THR A 307 22.94 -12.92 -5.46
N TRP A 308 21.72 -12.80 -6.00
CA TRP A 308 20.52 -12.69 -5.19
C TRP A 308 20.18 -13.97 -4.44
N PHE A 309 20.35 -15.15 -5.04
CA PHE A 309 20.18 -16.41 -4.29
C PHE A 309 21.22 -16.57 -3.18
N GLN A 310 22.47 -16.16 -3.41
CA GLN A 310 23.49 -16.12 -2.36
C GLN A 310 23.07 -15.16 -1.23
N ARG A 311 22.62 -13.94 -1.56
CA ARG A 311 22.13 -12.95 -0.59
C ARG A 311 20.97 -13.49 0.25
N LEU A 312 19.93 -14.02 -0.39
CA LEU A 312 18.75 -14.52 0.31
C LEU A 312 19.13 -15.59 1.34
N ARG A 313 19.96 -16.57 0.95
CA ARG A 313 20.48 -17.60 1.86
C ARG A 313 21.32 -16.99 2.97
N ALA A 314 22.28 -16.12 2.63
CA ALA A 314 23.18 -15.48 3.60
C ALA A 314 22.45 -14.56 4.59
N TRP A 315 21.28 -14.04 4.22
CA TRP A 315 20.44 -13.16 5.04
C TRP A 315 19.36 -13.95 5.82
N GLY A 316 19.31 -15.27 5.65
CA GLY A 316 18.36 -16.16 6.33
C GLY A 316 16.95 -16.16 5.75
N PHE A 317 16.73 -15.53 4.60
CA PHE A 317 15.46 -15.66 3.88
C PHE A 317 15.35 -17.06 3.28
N ASN A 318 14.15 -17.62 3.28
CA ASN A 318 13.87 -18.96 2.77
C ASN A 318 12.77 -19.01 1.72
N THR A 319 12.16 -17.85 1.38
CA THR A 319 11.09 -17.77 0.39
C THR A 319 11.28 -16.54 -0.49
N LEU A 320 11.10 -16.69 -1.81
CA LEU A 320 10.85 -15.56 -2.70
C LEU A 320 9.38 -15.14 -2.52
N GLY A 321 9.19 -13.93 -1.99
CA GLY A 321 7.88 -13.35 -1.79
C GLY A 321 7.16 -13.05 -3.10
N ASN A 322 5.97 -12.49 -2.96
CA ASN A 322 5.06 -12.24 -4.06
C ASN A 322 5.66 -11.27 -5.09
N TRP A 323 5.20 -11.32 -6.35
CA TRP A 323 5.68 -10.45 -7.45
C TRP A 323 7.17 -10.54 -7.80
N SER A 324 7.87 -11.57 -7.34
CA SER A 324 9.22 -11.88 -7.82
C SER A 324 9.20 -12.29 -9.31
N ASP A 325 10.27 -11.96 -10.04
CA ASP A 325 10.39 -12.26 -11.46
C ASP A 325 10.31 -13.77 -11.71
N SER A 326 9.46 -14.20 -12.66
CA SER A 326 9.23 -15.63 -12.89
C SER A 326 10.45 -16.38 -13.44
N ARG A 327 11.48 -15.67 -13.92
CA ARG A 327 12.78 -16.26 -14.30
C ARG A 327 13.56 -16.80 -13.09
N LEU A 328 13.14 -16.47 -11.87
CA LEU A 328 13.69 -16.97 -10.61
C LEU A 328 13.08 -18.32 -10.18
N PHE A 329 11.93 -18.70 -10.75
CA PHE A 329 11.25 -19.95 -10.41
C PHE A 329 12.05 -21.18 -10.88
N ARG A 330 11.81 -22.34 -10.27
CA ARG A 330 12.52 -23.61 -10.58
C ARG A 330 14.04 -23.56 -10.42
N ARG A 331 14.55 -22.73 -9.51
CA ARG A 331 15.99 -22.60 -9.20
C ARG A 331 16.40 -23.13 -7.83
N GLY A 332 15.61 -24.04 -7.25
CA GLY A 332 15.96 -24.71 -5.99
C GLY A 332 15.87 -23.82 -4.75
N PHE A 333 14.88 -22.92 -4.73
CA PHE A 333 14.59 -22.03 -3.62
C PHE A 333 13.08 -21.78 -3.56
N PRO A 334 12.44 -21.86 -2.37
CA PRO A 334 11.00 -21.73 -2.30
C PRO A 334 10.48 -20.39 -2.81
N TYR A 335 9.31 -20.37 -3.42
CA TYR A 335 8.71 -19.15 -3.96
C TYR A 335 7.18 -19.15 -3.92
N THR A 336 6.59 -17.97 -3.96
CA THR A 336 5.15 -17.77 -4.14
C THR A 336 4.84 -17.23 -5.54
N ILE A 337 3.63 -17.47 -6.02
CA ILE A 337 3.19 -17.05 -7.35
C ILE A 337 2.14 -15.93 -7.23
N PRO A 338 2.34 -14.80 -7.91
CA PRO A 338 1.31 -13.78 -8.07
C PRO A 338 0.30 -14.20 -9.15
N GLY A 339 -0.96 -14.38 -8.75
CA GLY A 339 -2.12 -14.42 -9.64
C GLY A 339 -2.83 -13.07 -9.65
N SER A 340 -3.26 -12.60 -10.82
CA SER A 340 -4.09 -11.39 -10.93
C SER A 340 -5.19 -11.60 -11.95
N ILE A 341 -6.43 -11.58 -11.50
CA ILE A 341 -7.59 -11.90 -12.32
C ILE A 341 -7.94 -10.68 -13.19
N SER A 342 -7.88 -10.90 -14.50
CA SER A 342 -8.16 -9.90 -15.53
C SER A 342 -9.23 -10.43 -16.50
N GLY A 343 -9.62 -9.63 -17.48
CA GLY A 343 -10.65 -9.99 -18.47
C GLY A 343 -11.92 -9.15 -18.36
N VAL A 344 -12.95 -9.58 -19.09
CA VAL A 344 -14.15 -8.77 -19.42
C VAL A 344 -15.40 -9.13 -18.61
N HIS A 345 -15.26 -9.91 -17.53
CA HIS A 345 -16.36 -10.16 -16.61
C HIS A 345 -16.76 -8.86 -15.89
N ASN A 346 -18.01 -8.83 -15.41
CA ASN A 346 -18.56 -7.70 -14.70
C ASN A 346 -17.82 -7.41 -13.38
N ARG A 347 -17.90 -6.16 -12.93
CA ARG A 347 -17.31 -5.69 -11.67
C ARG A 347 -18.28 -4.74 -10.98
N LEU A 348 -18.24 -4.72 -9.65
CA LEU A 348 -19.01 -3.82 -8.81
C LEU A 348 -18.11 -2.69 -8.30
N THR A 349 -18.63 -1.46 -8.25
CA THR A 349 -17.92 -0.31 -7.68
C THR A 349 -18.39 -0.06 -6.26
N THR A 350 -17.54 -0.33 -5.27
CA THR A 350 -17.87 -0.25 -3.83
C THR A 350 -17.70 1.16 -3.25
N ASN A 351 -16.89 2.01 -3.90
CA ASN A 351 -16.51 3.35 -3.42
C ASN A 351 -15.90 3.37 -2.00
N VAL A 352 -15.33 2.26 -1.56
CA VAL A 352 -14.56 2.18 -0.31
C VAL A 352 -13.10 2.49 -0.62
N PRO A 353 -12.42 3.37 0.16
CA PRO A 353 -10.99 3.61 -0.01
C PRO A 353 -10.21 2.29 0.07
N SER A 354 -9.66 1.86 -1.06
CA SER A 354 -8.86 0.64 -1.22
C SER A 354 -8.01 0.75 -2.50
N ALA A 355 -7.04 -0.14 -2.70
CA ALA A 355 -6.11 -0.15 -3.86
C ALA A 355 -6.81 -0.27 -5.24
N GLY A 356 -8.13 -0.45 -5.26
CA GLY A 356 -9.01 -0.19 -6.40
C GLY A 356 -10.46 -0.04 -5.97
N SER A 357 -11.23 0.85 -6.60
CA SER A 357 -12.64 1.12 -6.24
C SER A 357 -13.63 0.02 -6.67
N THR A 358 -13.13 -1.12 -7.18
CA THR A 358 -13.97 -2.17 -7.77
C THR A 358 -13.63 -3.56 -7.23
N ILE A 359 -14.63 -4.45 -7.28
CA ILE A 359 -14.51 -5.88 -6.97
C ILE A 359 -15.12 -6.71 -8.12
N HIS A 360 -14.64 -7.92 -8.31
CA HIS A 360 -15.16 -8.86 -9.31
C HIS A 360 -16.64 -9.18 -9.04
N ASP A 361 -17.46 -9.35 -10.08
CA ASP A 361 -18.76 -10.02 -9.98
C ASP A 361 -18.56 -11.52 -10.24
N PRO A 362 -18.48 -12.37 -9.19
CA PRO A 362 -18.19 -13.79 -9.36
C PRO A 362 -19.38 -14.59 -9.91
N PHE A 363 -20.57 -13.99 -10.00
CA PHE A 363 -21.76 -14.61 -10.56
C PHE A 363 -21.84 -14.45 -12.08
N ASP A 364 -20.98 -13.62 -12.67
CA ASP A 364 -20.84 -13.53 -14.11
C ASP A 364 -20.33 -14.87 -14.67
N PRO A 365 -21.03 -15.51 -15.63
CA PRO A 365 -20.61 -16.79 -16.19
C PRO A 365 -19.23 -16.75 -16.86
N ARG A 366 -18.74 -15.55 -17.23
CA ARG A 366 -17.40 -15.34 -17.79
C ARG A 366 -16.31 -15.34 -16.72
N PHE A 367 -16.65 -15.19 -15.43
CA PHE A 367 -15.67 -15.05 -14.35
C PHE A 367 -14.75 -16.27 -14.25
N ALA A 368 -15.30 -17.48 -14.20
CA ALA A 368 -14.51 -18.71 -14.12
C ALA A 368 -13.50 -18.87 -15.28
N ALA A 369 -13.95 -18.63 -16.52
CA ALA A 369 -13.07 -18.70 -17.69
C ALA A 369 -11.93 -17.66 -17.63
N ASN A 370 -12.24 -16.45 -17.15
CA ASN A 370 -11.26 -15.39 -16.96
C ASN A 370 -10.26 -15.72 -15.85
N VAL A 371 -10.71 -16.26 -14.72
CA VAL A 371 -9.83 -16.76 -13.64
C VAL A 371 -8.83 -17.76 -14.21
N ARG A 372 -9.32 -18.80 -14.89
CA ARG A 372 -8.46 -19.83 -15.47
C ARG A 372 -7.46 -19.23 -16.47
N ALA A 373 -7.92 -18.37 -17.37
CA ALA A 373 -7.08 -17.73 -18.38
C ALA A 373 -5.98 -16.85 -17.75
N SER A 374 -6.31 -16.08 -16.70
CA SER A 374 -5.36 -15.21 -16.00
C SER A 374 -4.26 -15.98 -15.27
N LEU A 375 -4.56 -17.16 -14.74
CA LEU A 375 -3.61 -17.95 -13.96
C LEU A 375 -2.78 -18.92 -14.83
N LEU A 376 -3.26 -19.28 -16.02
CA LEU A 376 -2.68 -20.35 -16.84
C LEU A 376 -1.20 -20.14 -17.20
N ASN A 377 -0.80 -18.91 -17.52
CA ASN A 377 0.58 -18.63 -17.93
C ASN A 377 1.56 -18.83 -16.77
N GLN A 378 1.21 -18.37 -15.57
CA GLN A 378 2.04 -18.57 -14.38
C GLN A 378 2.04 -20.04 -13.96
N ALA A 379 0.91 -20.75 -14.10
CA ALA A 379 0.83 -22.17 -13.76
C ALA A 379 1.76 -23.01 -14.63
N ARG A 380 1.88 -22.71 -15.93
CA ARG A 380 2.85 -23.38 -16.81
C ARG A 380 4.30 -23.23 -16.34
N LEU A 381 4.63 -22.14 -15.65
CA LEU A 381 5.98 -21.89 -15.15
C LEU A 381 6.29 -22.66 -13.86
N ALA A 382 5.28 -23.06 -13.08
CA ALA A 382 5.49 -23.53 -11.70
C ALA A 382 4.78 -24.84 -11.32
N ALA A 383 3.76 -25.28 -12.06
CA ALA A 383 2.99 -26.49 -11.73
C ALA A 383 3.91 -27.72 -11.59
N GLY A 384 3.69 -28.50 -10.52
CA GLY A 384 4.51 -29.65 -10.16
C GLY A 384 5.94 -29.34 -9.68
N ASP A 385 6.35 -28.08 -9.52
CA ASP A 385 7.63 -27.76 -8.87
C ASP A 385 7.49 -27.80 -7.33
N PRO A 386 8.14 -28.73 -6.61
CA PRO A 386 8.02 -28.82 -5.16
C PRO A 386 8.53 -27.57 -4.41
N TYR A 387 9.29 -26.68 -5.05
CA TYR A 387 9.71 -25.40 -4.47
C TYR A 387 8.62 -24.32 -4.52
N CYS A 388 7.55 -24.52 -5.31
CA CYS A 388 6.42 -23.60 -5.27
C CYS A 388 5.64 -23.79 -3.97
N LEU A 389 5.60 -22.75 -3.14
CA LEU A 389 4.86 -22.72 -1.90
C LEU A 389 3.35 -22.66 -2.16
N GLY A 390 2.94 -21.79 -3.09
CA GLY A 390 1.53 -21.54 -3.36
C GLY A 390 1.26 -20.24 -4.10
N TRP A 391 -0.03 -19.97 -4.27
CA TRP A 391 -0.59 -18.87 -5.04
C TRP A 391 -1.26 -17.83 -4.16
N PHE A 392 -0.80 -16.58 -4.26
CA PHE A 392 -1.65 -15.44 -3.92
C PHE A 392 -2.47 -15.08 -5.16
N VAL A 393 -3.80 -15.00 -5.06
CA VAL A 393 -4.65 -14.61 -6.19
C VAL A 393 -5.35 -13.30 -5.87
N ASP A 394 -5.08 -12.31 -6.71
CA ASP A 394 -5.35 -10.89 -6.48
C ASP A 394 -4.65 -10.32 -5.23
N ASN A 395 -4.80 -9.02 -5.03
CA ASN A 395 -4.20 -8.28 -3.92
C ASN A 395 -5.07 -7.08 -3.56
N GLU A 396 -5.46 -6.97 -2.29
CA GLU A 396 -6.16 -5.81 -1.73
C GLU A 396 -7.41 -5.35 -2.52
N ILE A 397 -8.15 -6.30 -3.11
CA ILE A 397 -9.41 -6.00 -3.80
C ILE A 397 -10.47 -5.49 -2.82
N SER A 398 -11.46 -4.76 -3.34
CA SER A 398 -12.38 -3.95 -2.52
C SER A 398 -13.46 -4.76 -1.81
N TRP A 399 -13.08 -5.52 -0.80
CA TRP A 399 -13.99 -6.32 0.04
C TRP A 399 -14.91 -5.50 0.95
N GLY A 400 -14.67 -4.19 1.07
CA GLY A 400 -15.23 -3.34 2.11
C GLY A 400 -14.31 -3.26 3.34
N ASN A 401 -14.74 -2.56 4.38
CA ASN A 401 -13.99 -2.43 5.62
C ASN A 401 -14.92 -2.36 6.85
N ARG A 402 -14.34 -2.35 8.05
CA ARG A 402 -15.08 -2.40 9.32
C ARG A 402 -15.34 -1.02 9.95
N ASP A 403 -14.99 0.06 9.26
CA ASP A 403 -15.03 1.42 9.81
C ASP A 403 -16.47 1.93 9.97
N SER A 404 -17.39 1.44 9.14
CA SER A 404 -18.82 1.73 9.24
C SER A 404 -19.65 0.63 8.58
N GLU A 405 -20.94 0.54 8.90
CA GLU A 405 -21.85 -0.39 8.24
C GLU A 405 -21.95 -0.16 6.73
N ARG A 406 -21.90 1.10 6.30
CA ARG A 406 -21.90 1.47 4.89
C ARG A 406 -20.71 0.83 4.17
N ASN A 407 -19.52 0.92 4.76
CA ASN A 407 -18.30 0.36 4.16
C ASN A 407 -18.28 -1.17 4.25
N ARG A 408 -18.76 -1.75 5.35
CA ARG A 408 -18.83 -3.21 5.53
C ARG A 408 -19.72 -3.85 4.48
N TYR A 409 -20.86 -3.22 4.17
CA TYR A 409 -21.83 -3.74 3.21
C TYR A 409 -21.75 -3.08 1.83
N ALA A 410 -20.61 -2.48 1.49
CA ALA A 410 -20.42 -1.78 0.23
C ALA A 410 -20.62 -2.68 -1.00
N VAL A 411 -20.25 -3.97 -0.91
CA VAL A 411 -20.49 -4.95 -1.99
C VAL A 411 -22.00 -5.19 -2.20
N ALA A 412 -22.77 -5.31 -1.12
CA ALA A 412 -24.22 -5.50 -1.17
C ALA A 412 -24.93 -4.27 -1.77
N THR A 413 -24.56 -3.07 -1.32
CA THR A 413 -25.14 -1.83 -1.86
C THR A 413 -24.72 -1.59 -3.31
N ALA A 414 -23.45 -1.88 -3.66
CA ALA A 414 -22.97 -1.79 -5.04
C ALA A 414 -23.70 -2.75 -5.97
N ALA A 415 -23.97 -3.99 -5.55
CA ALA A 415 -24.78 -4.94 -6.29
C ALA A 415 -26.21 -4.44 -6.46
N LEU A 416 -26.86 -3.97 -5.39
CA LEU A 416 -28.23 -3.45 -5.46
C LEU A 416 -28.36 -2.20 -6.35
N GLY A 417 -27.30 -1.40 -6.47
CA GLY A 417 -27.27 -0.22 -7.34
C GLY A 417 -27.06 -0.51 -8.83
N GLN A 418 -26.80 -1.75 -9.22
CA GLN A 418 -26.67 -2.11 -10.64
C GLN A 418 -28.01 -2.30 -11.34
N ASN A 419 -28.00 -2.21 -12.68
CA ASN A 419 -29.13 -2.60 -13.51
C ASN A 419 -29.33 -4.13 -13.46
N TYR A 420 -30.54 -4.56 -13.08
CA TYR A 420 -30.89 -5.97 -12.93
C TYR A 420 -30.66 -6.80 -14.21
N ALA A 421 -30.96 -6.26 -15.39
CA ALA A 421 -30.86 -6.99 -16.64
C ALA A 421 -29.40 -7.34 -17.01
N SER A 422 -28.44 -6.55 -16.54
CA SER A 422 -27.02 -6.68 -16.91
C SER A 422 -26.08 -7.08 -15.78
N SER A 423 -26.58 -7.20 -14.53
CA SER A 423 -25.75 -7.51 -13.35
C SER A 423 -26.09 -8.86 -12.73
N PRO A 424 -25.28 -9.90 -12.97
CA PRO A 424 -25.39 -11.19 -12.31
C PRO A 424 -25.36 -11.11 -10.78
N ALA A 425 -24.52 -10.25 -10.20
CA ALA A 425 -24.51 -10.00 -8.76
C ALA A 425 -25.85 -9.45 -8.24
N LYS A 426 -26.45 -8.49 -8.95
CA LYS A 426 -27.78 -7.95 -8.61
C LYS A 426 -28.83 -9.06 -8.63
N GLN A 427 -28.83 -9.86 -9.69
CA GLN A 427 -29.76 -10.97 -9.85
C GLN A 427 -29.57 -12.03 -8.76
N ALA A 428 -28.32 -12.35 -8.41
CA ALA A 428 -28.01 -13.28 -7.32
C ALA A 428 -28.55 -12.77 -5.98
N PHE A 429 -28.36 -11.49 -5.68
CA PHE A 429 -28.89 -10.91 -4.46
C PHE A 429 -30.42 -10.94 -4.42
N VAL A 430 -31.07 -10.53 -5.50
CA VAL A 430 -32.54 -10.58 -5.61
C VAL A 430 -33.06 -12.00 -5.40
N ARG A 431 -32.45 -13.02 -6.03
CA ARG A 431 -32.83 -14.42 -5.82
C ARG A 431 -32.71 -14.87 -4.35
N MET A 432 -31.67 -14.43 -3.64
CA MET A 432 -31.52 -14.73 -2.20
C MET A 432 -32.66 -14.12 -1.37
N LEU A 433 -33.06 -12.89 -1.69
CA LEU A 433 -34.15 -12.20 -1.01
C LEU A 433 -35.51 -12.81 -1.36
N GLU A 434 -35.74 -13.14 -2.63
CA GLU A 434 -36.91 -13.88 -3.09
C GLU A 434 -37.05 -15.22 -2.37
N ALA A 435 -35.97 -16.00 -2.27
CA ALA A 435 -35.98 -17.28 -1.58
C ALA A 435 -36.28 -17.13 -0.07
N LYS A 436 -35.76 -16.07 0.56
CA LYS A 436 -35.96 -15.82 2.00
C LYS A 436 -37.36 -15.31 2.34
N TYR A 437 -37.87 -14.34 1.57
CA TYR A 437 -39.11 -13.63 1.91
C TYR A 437 -40.32 -14.12 1.11
N GLY A 438 -40.13 -14.77 -0.03
CA GLY A 438 -41.18 -15.25 -0.94
C GLY A 438 -41.94 -14.16 -1.70
N GLY A 439 -41.98 -12.91 -1.19
CA GLY A 439 -42.68 -11.80 -1.81
C GLY A 439 -42.24 -10.43 -1.29
N LEU A 440 -42.42 -9.40 -2.12
CA LEU A 440 -42.00 -8.02 -1.84
C LEU A 440 -42.69 -7.40 -0.62
N GLU A 441 -43.92 -7.83 -0.28
CA GLU A 441 -44.62 -7.31 0.90
C GLU A 441 -43.90 -7.69 2.20
N LYS A 442 -43.43 -8.94 2.29
CA LYS A 442 -42.67 -9.42 3.46
C LYS A 442 -41.29 -8.78 3.53
N LEU A 443 -40.62 -8.60 2.38
CA LEU A 443 -39.38 -7.83 2.31
C LEU A 443 -39.60 -6.39 2.78
N ALA A 444 -40.64 -5.73 2.28
CA ALA A 444 -40.94 -4.34 2.61
C ALA A 444 -41.25 -4.15 4.09
N ALA A 445 -41.98 -5.10 4.69
CA ALA A 445 -42.22 -5.11 6.14
C ALA A 445 -40.92 -5.28 6.94
N ALA A 446 -40.00 -6.14 6.49
CA ALA A 446 -38.73 -6.37 7.17
C ALA A 446 -37.74 -5.21 7.00
N TRP A 447 -37.62 -4.67 5.79
CA TRP A 447 -36.66 -3.61 5.46
C TRP A 447 -37.18 -2.21 5.80
N GLY A 448 -38.48 -2.03 5.99
CA GLY A 448 -39.09 -0.70 6.09
C GLY A 448 -38.99 0.10 4.79
N ALA A 449 -38.80 -0.58 3.65
CA ALA A 449 -38.64 0.03 2.34
C ALA A 449 -39.30 -0.84 1.27
N SER A 450 -40.10 -0.25 0.40
CA SER A 450 -40.81 -0.93 -0.68
C SER A 450 -40.09 -0.79 -2.02
N ALA A 451 -40.29 -1.77 -2.90
CA ALA A 451 -39.92 -1.70 -4.31
C ALA A 451 -41.14 -2.04 -5.18
N ALA A 452 -41.20 -1.46 -6.39
CA ALA A 452 -42.28 -1.74 -7.34
C ALA A 452 -42.19 -3.16 -7.92
N SER A 453 -40.98 -3.68 -8.06
CA SER A 453 -40.68 -5.04 -8.50
C SER A 453 -39.34 -5.51 -7.94
N TRP A 454 -39.05 -6.79 -8.07
CA TRP A 454 -37.77 -7.37 -7.65
C TRP A 454 -36.59 -6.79 -8.45
N GLU A 455 -36.79 -6.54 -9.74
CA GLU A 455 -35.81 -5.97 -10.65
C GLU A 455 -35.47 -4.52 -10.30
N THR A 456 -36.42 -3.78 -9.75
CA THR A 456 -36.27 -2.35 -9.37
C THR A 456 -35.90 -2.15 -7.91
N LEU A 457 -35.71 -3.23 -7.14
CA LEU A 457 -35.28 -3.16 -5.75
C LEU A 457 -34.01 -2.30 -5.64
N ALA A 458 -33.90 -1.44 -4.64
CA ALA A 458 -32.72 -0.63 -4.40
C ALA A 458 -32.23 -0.81 -2.96
N ALA A 459 -31.00 -0.40 -2.68
CA ALA A 459 -30.50 -0.33 -1.31
C ALA A 459 -31.37 0.66 -0.50
N PRO A 460 -31.96 0.27 0.65
CA PRO A 460 -32.68 1.21 1.51
C PRO A 460 -31.75 2.29 2.06
N GLY A 461 -32.33 3.44 2.40
CA GLY A 461 -31.58 4.57 2.99
C GLY A 461 -31.09 4.32 4.42
N GLN A 462 -31.68 3.34 5.14
CA GLN A 462 -31.29 2.97 6.50
C GLN A 462 -30.99 1.47 6.59
N ILE A 463 -30.01 1.10 7.40
CA ILE A 463 -29.62 -0.29 7.67
C ILE A 463 -30.22 -0.70 9.03
N ASN A 464 -31.42 -1.27 9.00
CA ASN A 464 -32.02 -1.91 10.17
C ASN A 464 -31.47 -3.34 10.37
N GLU A 465 -31.95 -4.06 11.37
CA GLU A 465 -31.48 -5.41 11.68
C GLU A 465 -31.68 -6.42 10.52
N ALA A 466 -32.84 -6.39 9.86
CA ALA A 466 -33.14 -7.29 8.74
C ALA A 466 -32.24 -6.98 7.53
N VAL A 467 -32.08 -5.70 7.18
CA VAL A 467 -31.17 -5.24 6.11
C VAL A 467 -29.74 -5.67 6.43
N ARG A 468 -29.29 -5.48 7.67
CA ARG A 468 -27.95 -5.89 8.13
C ARG A 468 -27.73 -7.39 7.93
N ALA A 469 -28.69 -8.21 8.34
CA ALA A 469 -28.61 -9.66 8.18
C ALA A 469 -28.57 -10.09 6.71
N ASP A 470 -29.40 -9.48 5.85
CA ASP A 470 -29.45 -9.77 4.43
C ASP A 470 -28.20 -9.31 3.68
N TYR A 471 -27.69 -8.13 4.04
CA TYR A 471 -26.45 -7.59 3.50
C TYR A 471 -25.26 -8.47 3.89
N SER A 472 -25.16 -8.85 5.17
CA SER A 472 -24.13 -9.79 5.64
C SER A 472 -24.20 -11.13 4.89
N ALA A 473 -25.41 -11.67 4.72
CA ALA A 473 -25.60 -12.92 3.97
C ALA A 473 -25.11 -12.80 2.51
N PHE A 474 -25.45 -11.71 1.82
CA PHE A 474 -25.00 -11.51 0.44
C PHE A 474 -23.50 -11.23 0.31
N VAL A 475 -22.90 -10.43 1.20
CA VAL A 475 -21.44 -10.20 1.20
C VAL A 475 -20.71 -11.52 1.39
N ARG A 476 -21.19 -12.38 2.31
CA ARG A 476 -20.63 -13.73 2.51
C ARG A 476 -20.79 -14.57 1.25
N GLU A 477 -21.97 -14.63 0.65
CA GLU A 477 -22.21 -15.43 -0.56
C GLU A 477 -21.38 -14.95 -1.76
N HIS A 478 -21.25 -13.64 -1.94
CA HIS A 478 -20.37 -13.06 -2.94
C HIS A 478 -18.91 -13.48 -2.74
N ALA A 479 -18.41 -13.39 -1.50
CA ALA A 479 -17.05 -13.84 -1.17
C ALA A 479 -16.88 -15.34 -1.39
N ARG A 480 -17.86 -16.17 -0.99
CA ARG A 480 -17.85 -17.62 -1.25
C ARG A 480 -17.80 -17.92 -2.74
N ALA A 481 -18.63 -17.25 -3.55
CA ALA A 481 -18.66 -17.44 -5.00
C ALA A 481 -17.31 -17.09 -5.65
N TYR A 482 -16.66 -16.01 -5.18
CA TYR A 482 -15.30 -15.65 -5.60
C TYR A 482 -14.29 -16.73 -5.22
N PHE A 483 -14.12 -17.00 -3.92
CA PHE A 483 -13.06 -17.90 -3.44
C PHE A 483 -13.24 -19.35 -3.91
N SER A 484 -14.48 -19.84 -3.98
CA SER A 484 -14.77 -21.18 -4.51
C SER A 484 -14.47 -21.31 -6.00
N THR A 485 -14.80 -20.28 -6.80
CA THR A 485 -14.47 -20.27 -8.22
C THR A 485 -12.96 -20.22 -8.41
N VAL A 486 -12.25 -19.36 -7.68
CA VAL A 486 -10.78 -19.32 -7.74
C VAL A 486 -10.17 -20.67 -7.36
N ARG A 487 -10.57 -21.26 -6.22
CA ARG A 487 -10.07 -22.57 -5.79
C ARG A 487 -10.33 -23.63 -6.86
N ARG A 488 -11.55 -23.72 -7.39
CA ARG A 488 -11.92 -24.71 -8.41
C ARG A 488 -11.05 -24.57 -9.66
N GLU A 489 -10.98 -23.38 -10.24
CA GLU A 489 -10.23 -23.16 -11.48
C GLU A 489 -8.72 -23.33 -11.27
N LEU A 490 -8.17 -22.80 -10.16
CA LEU A 490 -6.76 -22.97 -9.80
C LEU A 490 -6.40 -24.45 -9.64
N LYS A 491 -7.18 -25.23 -8.89
CA LYS A 491 -6.90 -26.65 -8.67
C LYS A 491 -7.04 -27.51 -9.95
N THR A 492 -7.69 -27.01 -11.00
CA THR A 492 -7.68 -27.70 -12.31
C THR A 492 -6.36 -27.53 -13.09
N ILE A 493 -5.61 -26.46 -12.82
CA ILE A 493 -4.35 -26.15 -13.52
C ILE A 493 -3.12 -26.39 -12.65
N ASP A 494 -3.28 -26.37 -11.33
CA ASP A 494 -2.22 -26.61 -10.34
C ASP A 494 -2.83 -27.24 -9.06
N PRO A 495 -3.04 -28.56 -9.04
CA PRO A 495 -3.72 -29.24 -7.93
C PRO A 495 -2.88 -29.27 -6.64
N ASP A 496 -1.55 -29.30 -6.78
CA ASP A 496 -0.62 -29.66 -5.70
C ASP A 496 -0.29 -28.49 -4.76
N HIS A 497 -0.25 -27.26 -5.28
CA HIS A 497 0.22 -26.10 -4.50
C HIS A 497 -0.88 -25.39 -3.70
N LEU A 498 -0.49 -24.76 -2.59
CA LEU A 498 -1.40 -24.08 -1.68
C LEU A 498 -2.10 -22.89 -2.34
N TYR A 499 -3.39 -22.69 -2.03
CA TYR A 499 -4.09 -21.44 -2.30
C TYR A 499 -3.98 -20.51 -1.09
N LEU A 500 -3.22 -19.42 -1.23
CA LEU A 500 -2.84 -18.50 -0.16
C LEU A 500 -3.78 -17.29 -0.02
N GLY A 501 -4.95 -17.32 -0.66
CA GLY A 501 -5.95 -16.24 -0.60
C GLY A 501 -5.57 -14.99 -1.39
N SER A 502 -6.14 -13.84 -0.99
CA SER A 502 -6.15 -12.61 -1.79
C SER A 502 -5.57 -11.36 -1.10
N ARG A 503 -4.70 -11.55 -0.10
CA ARG A 503 -3.91 -10.49 0.58
C ARG A 503 -4.78 -9.30 1.04
N PHE A 504 -5.56 -9.52 2.10
CA PHE A 504 -6.45 -8.49 2.65
C PHE A 504 -5.67 -7.35 3.31
N ALA A 505 -5.79 -6.12 2.83
CA ALA A 505 -5.46 -4.90 3.60
C ALA A 505 -6.69 -4.32 4.31
N TRP A 506 -7.84 -4.36 3.62
CA TRP A 506 -9.15 -4.09 4.17
C TRP A 506 -10.04 -5.32 3.94
N TYR A 507 -10.88 -5.63 4.92
CA TYR A 507 -11.72 -6.82 4.88
C TYR A 507 -12.96 -6.67 5.75
N THR A 508 -13.90 -7.58 5.50
CA THR A 508 -15.10 -7.79 6.32
C THR A 508 -15.02 -9.19 6.95
N PRO A 509 -15.64 -9.42 8.12
CA PRO A 509 -15.70 -10.76 8.71
C PRO A 509 -16.24 -11.80 7.72
N GLU A 510 -17.25 -11.44 6.93
CA GLU A 510 -17.86 -12.30 5.91
C GLU A 510 -16.86 -12.75 4.84
N ALA A 511 -16.01 -11.84 4.34
CA ALA A 511 -15.01 -12.16 3.32
C ALA A 511 -13.89 -13.04 3.89
N VAL A 512 -13.49 -12.80 5.14
CA VAL A 512 -12.47 -13.60 5.83
C VAL A 512 -12.99 -15.01 6.14
N GLU A 513 -14.22 -15.13 6.62
CA GLU A 513 -14.89 -16.42 6.84
C GLU A 513 -14.94 -17.23 5.53
N ALA A 514 -15.39 -16.61 4.43
CA ALA A 514 -15.42 -17.27 3.13
C ALA A 514 -14.02 -17.66 2.64
N CYS A 515 -13.00 -16.82 2.86
CA CYS A 515 -11.62 -17.16 2.56
C CYS A 515 -11.16 -18.41 3.35
N ALA A 516 -11.48 -18.49 4.64
CA ALA A 516 -11.14 -19.63 5.50
C ALA A 516 -11.77 -20.98 5.08
N GLU A 517 -12.84 -20.93 4.29
CA GLU A 517 -13.49 -22.13 3.75
C GLU A 517 -12.78 -22.71 2.52
N PHE A 518 -12.17 -21.84 1.70
CA PHE A 518 -11.67 -22.21 0.37
C PHE A 518 -10.18 -21.97 0.17
N CYS A 519 -9.49 -21.27 1.06
CA CYS A 519 -8.04 -21.07 0.98
C CYS A 519 -7.34 -22.00 1.96
N ASP A 520 -6.16 -22.48 1.57
CA ASP A 520 -5.35 -23.35 2.41
C ASP A 520 -4.59 -22.51 3.47
N VAL A 521 -4.29 -21.25 3.17
CA VAL A 521 -3.73 -20.23 4.07
C VAL A 521 -4.43 -18.89 3.81
N LEU A 522 -4.82 -18.17 4.87
CA LEU A 522 -5.35 -16.80 4.74
C LEU A 522 -4.20 -15.80 4.63
N SER A 523 -4.34 -14.74 3.83
CA SER A 523 -3.29 -13.73 3.69
C SER A 523 -3.77 -12.32 3.98
N PHE A 524 -2.91 -11.56 4.66
CA PHE A 524 -3.19 -10.19 5.09
C PHE A 524 -1.97 -9.30 4.87
N ASN A 525 -2.19 -8.08 4.36
CA ASN A 525 -1.17 -7.04 4.30
C ASN A 525 -1.32 -6.19 5.57
N ILE A 526 -0.28 -6.17 6.42
CA ILE A 526 -0.38 -5.62 7.77
C ILE A 526 0.76 -4.61 7.99
N TYR A 527 0.51 -3.39 7.54
CA TYR A 527 1.39 -2.24 7.74
C TYR A 527 1.20 -1.63 9.14
N GLN A 528 1.65 -2.36 10.15
CA GLN A 528 1.65 -1.96 11.56
C GLN A 528 3.04 -2.14 12.16
N ARG A 529 3.28 -1.52 13.31
CA ARG A 529 4.57 -1.59 14.01
C ARG A 529 4.92 -3.00 14.51
N ARG A 530 3.90 -3.77 14.87
CA ARG A 530 3.93 -5.16 15.34
C ARG A 530 2.54 -5.78 15.20
N ILE A 531 2.46 -7.11 15.26
CA ILE A 531 1.19 -7.81 15.48
C ILE A 531 0.77 -7.60 16.95
N ASN A 532 -0.44 -7.07 17.14
CA ASN A 532 -1.11 -7.04 18.44
C ASN A 532 -2.07 -8.24 18.54
N PRO A 533 -1.78 -9.26 19.35
CA PRO A 533 -2.60 -10.47 19.44
C PRO A 533 -4.09 -10.21 19.67
N ALA A 534 -4.43 -9.19 20.48
CA ALA A 534 -5.82 -8.82 20.78
C ALA A 534 -6.63 -8.43 19.53
N SER A 535 -5.97 -7.91 18.49
CA SER A 535 -6.61 -7.53 17.22
C SER A 535 -6.86 -8.71 16.28
N TRP A 536 -6.25 -9.87 16.57
CA TRP A 536 -6.20 -11.03 15.66
C TRP A 536 -6.78 -12.33 16.26
N THR A 537 -7.44 -12.23 17.42
CA THR A 537 -8.12 -13.36 18.09
C THR A 537 -9.15 -14.09 17.21
N PHE A 538 -9.71 -13.41 16.20
CA PHE A 538 -10.62 -14.03 15.25
C PHE A 538 -9.94 -15.14 14.41
N LEU A 539 -8.62 -15.09 14.21
CA LEU A 539 -7.89 -16.15 13.51
C LEU A 539 -7.85 -17.45 14.33
N GLU A 540 -7.82 -17.35 15.67
CA GLU A 540 -7.90 -18.50 16.55
C GLU A 540 -9.28 -19.15 16.46
N ALA A 541 -10.35 -18.34 16.38
CA ALA A 541 -11.71 -18.82 16.22
C ALA A 541 -11.95 -19.50 14.86
N LEU A 542 -11.30 -19.03 13.80
CA LEU A 542 -11.36 -19.66 12.47
C LEU A 542 -10.57 -20.97 12.40
N ASP A 543 -9.60 -21.16 13.31
CA ASP A 543 -8.64 -22.25 13.33
C ASP A 543 -8.02 -22.54 11.96
N ARG A 544 -7.45 -21.50 11.34
CA ARG A 544 -6.75 -21.58 10.06
C ARG A 544 -5.38 -20.91 10.11
N PRO A 545 -4.41 -21.40 9.31
CA PRO A 545 -3.13 -20.74 9.17
C PRO A 545 -3.30 -19.41 8.40
N ALA A 546 -2.53 -18.41 8.81
CA ALA A 546 -2.47 -17.11 8.16
C ALA A 546 -1.04 -16.73 7.79
N ILE A 547 -0.85 -15.89 6.78
CA ILE A 547 0.45 -15.35 6.38
C ILE A 547 0.35 -13.83 6.22
N VAL A 548 1.37 -13.11 6.70
CA VAL A 548 1.49 -11.68 6.41
C VAL A 548 2.06 -11.55 5.00
N GLY A 549 1.24 -11.05 4.08
CA GLY A 549 1.62 -10.84 2.69
C GLY A 549 2.56 -9.64 2.51
N GLU A 550 2.38 -8.58 3.29
CA GLU A 550 3.21 -7.37 3.24
C GLU A 550 3.34 -6.72 4.61
N PHE A 551 4.55 -6.28 4.91
CA PHE A 551 4.84 -5.26 5.92
C PHE A 551 6.15 -4.56 5.54
N HIS A 552 6.36 -3.34 6.04
CA HIS A 552 7.64 -2.66 5.88
C HIS A 552 7.80 -1.51 6.88
N PHE A 553 9.03 -0.99 6.96
CA PHE A 553 9.39 0.25 7.64
C PHE A 553 10.36 1.04 6.77
N GLY A 554 10.37 2.36 6.88
CA GLY A 554 11.35 3.19 6.16
C GLY A 554 11.81 4.39 6.95
N ALA A 555 12.98 4.90 6.59
CA ALA A 555 13.60 6.06 7.20
C ALA A 555 14.15 7.01 6.14
N LEU A 556 14.43 8.27 6.52
CA LEU A 556 14.82 9.32 5.57
C LEU A 556 16.31 9.68 5.64
N ASP A 557 17.09 8.98 6.46
CA ASP A 557 18.52 9.21 6.67
C ASP A 557 19.42 8.65 5.53
N ARG A 558 18.83 8.26 4.39
CA ARG A 558 19.50 7.72 3.20
C ARG A 558 18.99 8.36 1.89
N GLY A 559 18.66 9.65 1.96
CA GLY A 559 18.38 10.46 0.77
C GLY A 559 17.01 10.24 0.11
N MET A 560 16.11 9.49 0.74
CA MET A 560 14.74 9.30 0.26
C MET A 560 13.81 10.40 0.80
N PHE A 561 12.69 10.63 0.12
CA PHE A 561 11.73 11.69 0.50
C PHE A 561 10.50 11.20 1.25
N HIS A 562 10.29 9.88 1.30
CA HIS A 562 9.15 9.29 1.96
C HIS A 562 9.53 7.98 2.67
N PRO A 563 9.17 7.80 3.96
CA PRO A 563 9.52 6.58 4.70
C PRO A 563 8.58 5.41 4.38
N GLY A 564 7.50 5.68 3.66
CA GLY A 564 6.41 4.73 3.38
C GLY A 564 5.33 4.80 4.47
N LEU A 565 4.57 3.72 4.61
CA LEU A 565 3.43 3.60 5.52
C LEU A 565 3.78 3.52 7.01
N GLN A 566 5.00 3.12 7.37
CA GLN A 566 5.47 3.09 8.76
C GLN A 566 6.86 3.72 8.85
N ALA A 567 6.94 4.87 9.51
CA ALA A 567 8.16 5.67 9.59
C ALA A 567 9.04 5.29 10.78
N ALA A 568 10.33 5.18 10.53
CA ALA A 568 11.40 5.12 11.50
C ALA A 568 12.30 6.37 11.35
N ALA A 569 12.92 6.79 12.44
CA ALA A 569 13.80 7.95 12.51
C ALA A 569 15.17 7.71 11.84
N SER A 570 15.60 6.45 11.73
CA SER A 570 16.90 6.07 11.13
C SER A 570 16.89 4.63 10.61
N GLN A 571 17.90 4.23 9.83
CA GLN A 571 18.08 2.83 9.42
C GLN A 571 18.25 1.88 10.63
N GLN A 572 18.86 2.34 11.73
CA GLN A 572 19.01 1.53 12.94
C GLN A 572 17.66 1.26 13.63
N GLU A 573 16.81 2.27 13.70
CA GLU A 573 15.46 2.12 14.23
C GLU A 573 14.61 1.25 13.29
N ARG A 574 14.71 1.46 11.97
CA ARG A 574 14.08 0.62 10.95
C ARG A 574 14.44 -0.87 11.10
N ALA A 575 15.70 -1.17 11.39
CA ALA A 575 16.18 -2.53 11.68
C ALA A 575 15.59 -3.10 12.98
N SER A 576 15.56 -2.30 14.05
CA SER A 576 14.91 -2.69 15.31
C SER A 576 13.42 -2.96 15.11
N PHE A 577 12.80 -2.20 14.21
CA PHE A 577 11.38 -2.33 13.90
C PHE A 577 11.09 -3.65 13.19
N TYR A 578 11.95 -4.03 12.25
CA TYR A 578 11.91 -5.31 11.56
C TYR A 578 11.96 -6.49 12.54
N GLU A 579 12.94 -6.51 13.46
CA GLU A 579 13.07 -7.61 14.42
C GLU A 579 11.84 -7.75 15.32
N GLU A 580 11.34 -6.65 15.87
CA GLU A 580 10.14 -6.67 16.70
C GLU A 580 8.94 -7.21 15.93
N TYR A 581 8.78 -6.78 14.68
CA TYR A 581 7.67 -7.23 13.85
C TYR A 581 7.75 -8.74 13.60
N VAL A 582 8.87 -9.25 13.08
CA VAL A 582 9.03 -10.68 12.78
C VAL A 582 8.83 -11.53 14.03
N ARG A 583 9.37 -11.11 15.18
CA ARG A 583 9.16 -11.80 16.47
C ARG A 583 7.68 -11.81 16.90
N SER A 584 6.97 -10.71 16.67
CA SER A 584 5.53 -10.65 16.97
C SER A 584 4.70 -11.59 16.09
N VAL A 585 5.11 -11.81 14.84
CA VAL A 585 4.47 -12.80 13.94
C VAL A 585 4.81 -14.22 14.41
N LEU A 586 6.09 -14.49 14.72
CA LEU A 586 6.55 -15.81 15.20
C LEU A 586 5.82 -16.26 16.47
N ALA A 587 5.53 -15.32 17.38
CA ALA A 587 4.83 -15.60 18.63
C ALA A 587 3.34 -15.93 18.44
N HIS A 588 2.70 -15.44 17.37
CA HIS A 588 1.27 -15.65 17.17
C HIS A 588 0.97 -17.06 16.63
N PRO A 589 0.02 -17.81 17.21
CA PRO A 589 -0.18 -19.22 16.90
C PRO A 589 -0.71 -19.48 15.49
N ALA A 590 -1.48 -18.54 14.92
CA ALA A 590 -2.06 -18.70 13.58
C ALA A 590 -1.10 -18.35 12.43
N PHE A 591 -0.12 -17.47 12.63
CA PHE A 591 0.71 -17.00 11.52
C PHE A 591 1.79 -18.02 11.17
N VAL A 592 2.00 -18.31 9.88
CA VAL A 592 2.98 -19.28 9.37
C VAL A 592 4.10 -18.64 8.54
N GLY A 593 4.09 -17.31 8.42
CA GLY A 593 5.09 -16.56 7.69
C GLY A 593 4.78 -15.07 7.62
N CYS A 594 5.77 -14.31 7.15
CA CYS A 594 5.62 -12.90 6.83
C CYS A 594 6.57 -12.49 5.70
N HIS A 595 6.05 -11.73 4.73
CA HIS A 595 6.85 -11.21 3.62
C HIS A 595 7.03 -9.69 3.69
N TRP A 596 8.28 -9.26 3.47
CA TRP A 596 8.70 -7.87 3.50
C TRP A 596 8.41 -7.21 2.16
N PHE A 597 7.69 -6.08 2.15
CA PHE A 597 7.46 -5.29 0.94
C PHE A 597 8.40 -4.07 0.92
N GLN A 598 9.51 -4.08 0.18
CA GLN A 598 9.89 -4.97 -0.91
C GLN A 598 11.42 -5.03 -1.05
N VAL A 599 11.96 -5.72 -2.06
CA VAL A 599 13.41 -5.84 -2.25
C VAL A 599 14.12 -4.50 -2.44
N PHE A 600 13.65 -3.67 -3.37
CA PHE A 600 14.32 -2.42 -3.75
C PHE A 600 13.54 -1.20 -3.25
N ASP A 601 14.27 -0.14 -2.89
CA ASP A 601 13.65 1.17 -2.71
C ASP A 601 12.88 1.56 -3.97
N GLN A 602 11.76 2.25 -3.79
CA GLN A 602 11.04 2.81 -4.92
C GLN A 602 11.83 3.98 -5.52
N PRO A 603 11.56 4.38 -6.78
CA PRO A 603 12.28 5.49 -7.40
C PRO A 603 12.05 6.76 -6.60
N LEU A 604 13.10 7.55 -6.37
CA LEU A 604 13.02 8.80 -5.60
C LEU A 604 11.91 9.74 -6.09
N THR A 605 11.70 9.77 -7.40
CA THR A 605 10.70 10.59 -8.09
C THR A 605 9.38 9.86 -8.37
N GLY A 606 9.14 8.75 -7.68
CA GLY A 606 7.88 8.02 -7.71
C GLY A 606 7.82 6.96 -8.79
N ARG A 607 7.31 5.76 -8.44
CA ARG A 607 7.05 4.69 -9.40
C ARG A 607 5.94 5.06 -10.37
N THR A 608 5.97 4.54 -11.60
CA THR A 608 5.01 4.89 -12.65
C THR A 608 3.56 4.51 -12.38
N ARG A 609 3.28 3.62 -11.41
CA ARG A 609 1.90 3.18 -11.12
C ARG A 609 1.07 4.29 -10.46
N ASP A 610 1.63 4.96 -9.47
CA ASP A 610 0.90 5.81 -8.52
C ASP A 610 1.78 6.89 -7.87
N GLY A 611 3.07 6.98 -8.24
CA GLY A 611 3.98 7.98 -7.71
C GLY A 611 4.59 7.65 -6.34
N GLU A 612 4.39 6.45 -5.78
CA GLU A 612 5.07 6.08 -4.53
C GLU A 612 6.60 6.09 -4.65
N ASN A 613 7.27 6.68 -3.66
CA ASN A 613 8.72 6.94 -3.62
C ASN A 613 9.35 6.60 -2.25
N TYR A 614 8.99 5.44 -1.71
CA TYR A 614 9.30 5.06 -0.33
C TYR A 614 10.68 4.44 -0.14
N ASN A 615 11.31 4.69 1.03
CA ASN A 615 12.48 3.97 1.54
C ASN A 615 12.09 2.61 2.15
N ILE A 616 11.73 1.65 1.32
CA ILE A 616 11.18 0.36 1.78
C ILE A 616 11.97 -0.84 1.26
N GLY A 617 13.09 -0.61 0.56
CA GLY A 617 13.96 -1.65 0.05
C GLY A 617 14.79 -2.33 1.14
N LEU A 618 15.06 -3.63 0.99
CA LEU A 618 16.22 -4.28 1.61
C LEU A 618 17.54 -3.73 1.05
N VAL A 619 17.50 -3.28 -0.21
CA VAL A 619 18.59 -2.62 -0.90
C VAL A 619 18.10 -1.29 -1.51
N SER A 620 19.02 -0.36 -1.73
CA SER A 620 18.74 0.90 -2.43
C SER A 620 18.53 0.71 -3.94
N ILE A 621 18.19 1.79 -4.65
CA ILE A 621 18.11 1.83 -6.13
C ILE A 621 19.42 1.46 -6.83
N THR A 622 20.55 1.48 -6.10
CA THR A 622 21.88 1.12 -6.61
C THR A 622 22.28 -0.33 -6.31
N ASP A 623 21.32 -1.20 -5.96
CA ASP A 623 21.57 -2.60 -5.57
C ASP A 623 22.57 -2.73 -4.39
N THR A 624 22.57 -1.72 -3.50
CA THR A 624 23.40 -1.67 -2.30
C THR A 624 22.55 -2.04 -1.07
N PRO A 625 22.91 -3.09 -0.30
CA PRO A 625 22.16 -3.47 0.90
C PRO A 625 22.20 -2.43 2.02
N TYR A 626 21.11 -2.35 2.78
CA TYR A 626 21.06 -1.62 4.06
C TYR A 626 21.60 -2.51 5.19
N PRO A 627 22.86 -2.33 5.64
CA PRO A 627 23.51 -3.29 6.53
C PRO A 627 22.76 -3.49 7.84
N GLU A 628 22.20 -2.42 8.42
CA GLU A 628 21.45 -2.48 9.67
C GLU A 628 20.25 -3.43 9.56
N LEU A 629 19.50 -3.32 8.46
CA LEU A 629 18.31 -4.14 8.19
C LEU A 629 18.69 -5.59 7.85
N ILE A 630 19.76 -5.80 7.08
CA ILE A 630 20.26 -7.14 6.75
C ILE A 630 20.76 -7.88 7.99
N GLU A 631 21.49 -7.20 8.88
CA GLU A 631 21.92 -7.80 10.15
C GLU A 631 20.74 -8.15 11.06
N ALA A 632 19.72 -7.28 11.12
CA ALA A 632 18.47 -7.57 11.83
C ALA A 632 17.77 -8.82 11.28
N ALA A 633 17.65 -8.94 9.95
CA ALA A 633 17.12 -10.12 9.30
C ALA A 633 17.89 -11.39 9.68
N ARG A 634 19.22 -11.36 9.59
CA ARG A 634 20.08 -12.50 9.99
C ARG A 634 19.87 -12.92 11.44
N ARG A 635 19.80 -11.94 12.37
CA ARG A 635 19.60 -12.22 13.81
C ARG A 635 18.27 -12.91 14.09
N VAL A 636 17.17 -12.40 13.52
CA VAL A 636 15.85 -12.99 13.80
C VAL A 636 15.63 -14.31 13.05
N HIS A 637 16.10 -14.44 11.80
CA HIS A 637 15.92 -15.66 11.01
C HIS A 637 16.72 -16.84 11.57
N SER A 638 17.96 -16.62 12.03
CA SER A 638 18.80 -17.69 12.61
C SER A 638 18.23 -18.32 13.89
N THR A 639 17.27 -17.66 14.53
CA THR A 639 16.64 -18.13 15.78
C THR A 639 15.15 -18.45 15.63
N MET A 640 14.57 -18.24 14.44
CA MET A 640 13.11 -18.22 14.26
C MET A 640 12.43 -19.54 14.62
N TYR A 641 13.02 -20.68 14.25
CA TYR A 641 12.47 -22.01 14.55
C TYR A 641 12.53 -22.32 16.04
N GLY A 642 13.68 -22.03 16.67
CA GLY A 642 13.86 -22.17 18.10
C GLY A 642 12.91 -21.27 18.89
N GLU A 643 12.66 -20.05 18.44
CA GLU A 643 11.71 -19.14 19.10
C GLU A 643 10.26 -19.57 18.93
N ARG A 644 9.87 -19.94 17.71
CA ARG A 644 8.50 -20.35 17.43
C ARG A 644 8.13 -21.65 18.14
N SER A 645 9.06 -22.58 18.26
CA SER A 645 8.86 -23.89 18.91
C SER A 645 8.74 -23.83 20.44
N LYS A 646 9.11 -22.71 21.08
CA LYS A 646 8.92 -22.54 22.53
C LYS A 646 7.44 -22.71 22.88
N ARG A 647 7.15 -23.48 23.93
CA ARG A 647 5.83 -23.55 24.54
C ARG A 647 5.63 -22.31 25.42
N ASP A 648 4.43 -21.74 25.37
CA ASP A 648 4.04 -20.61 26.21
C ASP A 648 3.86 -21.03 27.68
#